data_AF-A0A1Q8XFY9-F1
#
_entry.id   AF-A0A1Q8XFY9-F1
#
_cell.length_a   1.000
_cell.length_b   1.000
_cell.length_c   1.000
_cell.angle_alpha   90.00
_cell.angle_beta   90.00
_cell.angle_gamma   90.00
#
_symmetry.space_group_name_H-M   'P 1'
#
loop_
_entity.id
_entity.type
_entity.pdbx_description
1 polymer ?
#
loop_
_entity_poly.entity_id
_entity_poly.type
_entity_poly.pdbx_seq_one_letter_code
_entity_poly.pdbx_strand_id
1 'polypeptide(L)'
;MTNDAPHSAPTPLSRFLGGWMRHPSPQEPEQVPDDAEATEATEAAETVEAAEATEAAESAVSPEAASTDGPAVSAEVPGPDAQGEPDATPTAPGDSSTSGETPVGQEVPERADAPGESPNPADSHDSERADDPADSTNPDDSEGAEEAVEEEHVIEVADPRDFADDSGPQYEDEDFDDIVDGEAAPAPGPIGIATPAIAPSSITSTSSHSAPSAAEAQAAPAATAPRDPGLPAPGSAPSAGPAAGSASAPSAPSSLSTAGAAGAGAADAAASAASADTAQVDPEDLLPPLKSFKNRFIDRELTWLDFNERVLEQAEDHTLPLLERAWFLSIFSSNLDEFYMVRVAGLMRRIKAGITPVRASGLDAHQVLAQVTSRTKELTARQAALFQEDIRPALAERNVKILGWDELNSDQQERLTRYFRHQIYPVLTPLAVDPSHPFPYISGLSLNLAVILRNPRSGKEHFARIKVPDSLPRLIQVPGRELDAADKAAGCAVIPIEIVIGQHLDHLFPGMDILEHHLFRVTRNEDLEVEEDDAENLLKAMEKELERRRFGDCVRLEVEDTISSFTRRYLVRALGLKGDDVFELPAPLDLTCLNQLHDLDIPDLKYPRFVPVTAAGLAAYESSSAPDVFAAMREHDVLLHHPYDSFSTSVQEFVAQAAADPKVLAIKQTLYRTSGDSPIVDALIEAAEAGKQVVAIVEIKARFDEEANISWARKLERAGVHVVYGMVGLKTHCKLLLVVRQESDGLRRYCHVGTGNYHPKTARGYEDLGLLTCDRDVAQDLTTLFNQLSGYAPRARFRRLLVAPRGLRDGLVEHIEQEIANHKAGLPAWIRIKVNSIVDETVIDALYRASRAGVPVDIVVRGICGLRAGVEGLSENIRVRSILGRFLEHSRIYAFAGGGQTELFIGSADLMHRNLDRRVEALVRITDPAMVEDLEWLVTHCASDDVASWHLQPDGSWERRLLDAEGNRLEDIQDSLMARARSRVKGRH
;
A
#
# COMPACT_ATOMS: atom_id res chain seq x y z
N MET A 1 -2.09 -54.15 -45.97
CA MET A 1 -0.75 -54.22 -46.59
C MET A 1 0.12 -53.23 -45.85
N THR A 2 1.39 -53.55 -45.63
CA THR A 2 2.35 -52.72 -44.89
C THR A 2 2.83 -51.53 -45.73
N ASN A 3 3.19 -50.43 -45.07
CA ASN A 3 4.04 -49.40 -45.64
C ASN A 3 4.70 -48.60 -44.50
N ASP A 4 6.02 -48.67 -44.38
CA ASP A 4 6.80 -48.00 -43.32
C ASP A 4 7.36 -46.66 -43.80
N ALA A 5 7.18 -45.59 -43.01
CA ALA A 5 7.99 -44.36 -43.05
C ALA A 5 7.79 -43.56 -41.75
N PRO A 6 8.81 -42.85 -41.23
CA PRO A 6 8.78 -42.29 -39.87
C PRO A 6 8.07 -40.93 -39.77
N HIS A 7 7.51 -40.66 -38.59
CA HIS A 7 7.02 -39.32 -38.22
C HIS A 7 8.18 -38.35 -37.94
N SER A 8 8.08 -37.13 -38.47
CA SER A 8 8.95 -36.00 -38.14
C SER A 8 8.47 -35.26 -36.88
N ALA A 9 9.41 -34.67 -36.13
CA ALA A 9 9.11 -33.87 -34.95
C ALA A 9 8.37 -32.56 -35.30
N PRO A 10 7.47 -32.06 -34.43
CA PRO A 10 6.71 -30.83 -34.67
C PRO A 10 7.57 -29.56 -34.55
N THR A 11 7.19 -28.52 -35.29
CA THR A 11 7.87 -27.22 -35.35
C THR A 11 7.49 -26.28 -34.18
N PRO A 12 8.33 -25.29 -33.84
CA PRO A 12 8.21 -24.48 -32.61
C PRO A 12 7.13 -23.36 -32.68
N LEU A 13 5.96 -23.66 -33.24
CA LEU A 13 4.84 -22.72 -33.39
C LEU A 13 3.65 -23.02 -32.45
N SER A 14 3.70 -24.12 -31.70
CA SER A 14 2.68 -24.52 -30.72
C SER A 14 2.89 -23.97 -29.30
N ARG A 15 4.09 -23.43 -28.98
CA ARG A 15 4.41 -22.88 -27.64
C ARG A 15 3.86 -21.48 -27.37
N PHE A 16 3.18 -20.85 -28.33
CA PHE A 16 2.76 -19.44 -28.26
C PHE A 16 1.31 -19.22 -27.78
N LEU A 17 0.53 -20.28 -27.50
CA LEU A 17 -0.93 -20.20 -27.25
C LEU A 17 -1.47 -21.13 -26.15
N GLY A 18 -0.66 -21.49 -25.15
CA GLY A 18 -1.10 -22.27 -23.98
C GLY A 18 -1.02 -21.45 -22.70
N GLY A 19 -2.15 -21.04 -22.12
CA GLY A 19 -2.16 -20.31 -20.83
C GLY A 19 -3.53 -19.93 -20.26
N TRP A 20 -4.51 -19.53 -21.08
CA TRP A 20 -5.80 -19.02 -20.58
C TRP A 20 -7.01 -19.57 -21.35
N MET A 21 -7.57 -20.70 -20.88
CA MET A 21 -9.01 -21.04 -20.87
C MET A 21 -9.23 -22.53 -20.55
N ARG A 22 -9.92 -22.83 -19.43
CA ARG A 22 -10.87 -23.96 -19.28
C ARG A 22 -11.52 -23.94 -17.88
N HIS A 23 -12.73 -23.38 -17.79
CA HIS A 23 -13.67 -23.86 -16.76
C HIS A 23 -14.24 -25.21 -17.20
N PRO A 24 -14.40 -26.18 -16.29
CA PRO A 24 -15.23 -27.36 -16.55
C PRO A 24 -16.73 -26.99 -16.44
N SER A 25 -17.55 -27.68 -17.22
CA SER A 25 -19.00 -27.77 -17.06
C SER A 25 -19.39 -29.25 -17.12
N PRO A 26 -20.48 -29.68 -16.46
CA PRO A 26 -20.62 -31.06 -16.00
C PRO A 26 -20.79 -32.08 -17.14
N GLN A 27 -20.30 -33.30 -16.87
CA GLN A 27 -20.51 -34.47 -17.73
C GLN A 27 -21.87 -35.09 -17.44
N GLU A 28 -22.69 -35.27 -18.48
CA GLU A 28 -23.81 -36.22 -18.47
C GLU A 28 -23.34 -37.60 -19.01
N PRO A 29 -24.03 -38.70 -18.65
CA PRO A 29 -23.49 -40.07 -18.78
C PRO A 29 -23.68 -40.72 -20.17
N GLU A 30 -23.33 -42.01 -20.24
CA GLU A 30 -23.08 -42.82 -21.44
C GLU A 30 -24.34 -43.20 -22.29
N GLN A 31 -24.07 -43.92 -23.38
CA GLN A 31 -24.95 -44.09 -24.55
C GLN A 31 -26.01 -45.21 -24.44
N VAL A 32 -27.23 -44.90 -24.92
CA VAL A 32 -27.99 -45.61 -25.99
C VAL A 32 -27.99 -47.15 -25.95
N PRO A 33 -29.16 -47.83 -25.84
CA PRO A 33 -30.05 -47.93 -27.02
C PRO A 33 -31.58 -47.98 -26.83
N ASP A 34 -32.26 -47.72 -27.94
CA ASP A 34 -33.56 -48.21 -28.45
C ASP A 34 -34.65 -48.69 -27.47
N ASP A 35 -35.87 -48.14 -27.59
CA ASP A 35 -36.93 -48.86 -28.33
C ASP A 35 -38.12 -47.96 -28.79
N ALA A 36 -39.07 -48.56 -29.51
CA ALA A 36 -40.08 -47.97 -30.41
C ALA A 36 -41.33 -47.27 -29.81
N GLU A 37 -42.07 -46.59 -30.72
CA GLU A 37 -43.53 -46.29 -30.75
C GLU A 37 -44.19 -45.59 -29.52
N ALA A 38 -44.66 -44.32 -29.59
CA ALA A 38 -45.72 -43.71 -30.42
C ALA A 38 -47.18 -43.97 -29.98
N THR A 39 -47.90 -42.92 -29.55
CA THR A 39 -49.31 -42.57 -29.94
C THR A 39 -49.83 -41.33 -29.18
N GLU A 40 -50.39 -40.37 -29.94
CA GLU A 40 -51.67 -39.62 -29.73
C GLU A 40 -51.99 -38.91 -28.37
N ALA A 41 -52.75 -37.80 -28.28
CA ALA A 41 -53.57 -37.07 -29.25
C ALA A 41 -53.86 -35.60 -28.82
N THR A 42 -54.46 -34.78 -29.71
CA THR A 42 -55.37 -33.61 -29.44
C THR A 42 -54.82 -32.36 -28.68
N GLU A 43 -55.30 -31.12 -28.86
CA GLU A 43 -56.32 -30.52 -29.77
C GLU A 43 -56.11 -28.99 -30.02
N ALA A 44 -56.95 -28.41 -30.91
CA ALA A 44 -57.38 -27.00 -31.10
C ALA A 44 -56.66 -25.84 -30.34
N ALA A 45 -56.14 -24.80 -31.04
CA ALA A 45 -56.82 -23.53 -31.45
C ALA A 45 -56.97 -22.47 -30.31
N GLU A 46 -57.01 -21.14 -30.49
CA GLU A 46 -57.42 -20.28 -31.63
C GLU A 46 -56.53 -19.00 -31.86
N THR A 47 -56.85 -18.31 -32.96
CA THR A 47 -56.48 -16.96 -33.48
C THR A 47 -56.36 -15.81 -32.45
N VAL A 48 -55.50 -14.77 -32.55
CA VAL A 48 -55.02 -13.84 -33.64
C VAL A 48 -55.78 -12.50 -33.75
N GLU A 49 -55.05 -11.38 -33.63
CA GLU A 49 -55.14 -10.10 -34.39
C GLU A 49 -53.83 -9.28 -34.10
N ALA A 50 -53.03 -8.84 -35.08
CA ALA A 50 -53.15 -7.69 -36.01
C ALA A 50 -52.59 -6.36 -35.40
N ALA A 51 -51.93 -5.43 -36.11
CA ALA A 51 -51.65 -5.21 -37.56
C ALA A 51 -50.23 -4.58 -37.74
N GLU A 52 -49.46 -4.83 -38.82
CA GLU A 52 -49.36 -4.10 -40.13
C GLU A 52 -48.96 -2.59 -40.07
N ALA A 53 -48.25 -1.98 -41.04
CA ALA A 53 -47.28 -2.46 -42.05
C ALA A 53 -46.55 -1.27 -42.77
N THR A 54 -45.31 -1.54 -43.22
CA THR A 54 -44.50 -1.01 -44.35
C THR A 54 -44.76 0.31 -45.14
N GLU A 55 -43.62 0.85 -45.65
CA GLU A 55 -43.34 1.38 -47.03
C GLU A 55 -43.22 2.90 -47.37
N ALA A 56 -41.95 3.34 -47.51
CA ALA A 56 -41.25 3.85 -48.72
C ALA A 56 -41.67 5.11 -49.57
N ALA A 57 -40.63 5.65 -50.24
CA ALA A 57 -40.59 6.37 -51.54
C ALA A 57 -40.58 7.92 -51.65
N GLU A 58 -39.35 8.45 -51.85
CA GLU A 58 -38.85 9.49 -52.78
C GLU A 58 -39.67 10.74 -53.28
N SER A 59 -38.96 11.89 -53.25
CA SER A 59 -38.76 12.88 -54.37
C SER A 59 -39.41 14.30 -54.35
N ALA A 60 -38.75 15.21 -55.09
CA ALA A 60 -39.23 16.46 -55.76
C ALA A 60 -39.14 17.87 -55.09
N VAL A 61 -38.03 18.59 -55.40
CA VAL A 61 -37.91 19.95 -56.01
C VAL A 61 -38.71 21.19 -55.49
N SER A 62 -37.94 22.26 -55.15
CA SER A 62 -38.02 23.75 -55.38
C SER A 62 -39.29 24.47 -55.93
N PRO A 63 -39.47 25.84 -55.88
CA PRO A 63 -38.46 26.93 -55.73
C PRO A 63 -38.88 28.27 -55.00
N GLU A 64 -37.96 29.27 -54.98
CA GLU A 64 -38.17 30.78 -54.99
C GLU A 64 -38.96 31.50 -53.84
N ALA A 65 -38.83 32.82 -53.54
CA ALA A 65 -37.82 33.88 -53.86
C ALA A 65 -37.93 35.16 -52.97
N ALA A 66 -36.82 35.93 -52.91
CA ALA A 66 -36.64 37.41 -52.84
C ALA A 66 -37.37 38.37 -51.84
N SER A 67 -36.58 39.16 -51.09
CA SER A 67 -36.64 40.64 -50.90
C SER A 67 -35.56 41.10 -49.88
N THR A 68 -34.45 41.76 -50.26
CA THR A 68 -34.25 43.21 -50.51
C THR A 68 -34.48 44.15 -49.31
N ASP A 69 -33.41 44.69 -48.70
CA ASP A 69 -33.07 46.12 -48.88
C ASP A 69 -31.62 46.48 -48.46
N GLY A 70 -31.14 47.66 -48.88
CA GLY A 70 -29.84 48.27 -48.51
C GLY A 70 -29.96 49.38 -47.45
N PRO A 71 -28.99 50.31 -47.27
CA PRO A 71 -27.94 50.73 -48.22
C PRO A 71 -26.49 50.73 -47.66
N ALA A 72 -25.54 51.21 -48.48
CA ALA A 72 -24.11 51.33 -48.14
C ALA A 72 -23.65 52.80 -47.95
N VAL A 73 -22.48 52.98 -47.30
CA VAL A 73 -21.65 54.20 -47.34
C VAL A 73 -20.18 53.76 -47.47
N SER A 74 -19.35 54.57 -48.14
CA SER A 74 -17.99 54.24 -48.58
C SER A 74 -16.95 55.27 -48.08
N ALA A 75 -15.66 55.04 -48.44
CA ALA A 75 -14.53 55.99 -48.37
C ALA A 75 -13.91 56.21 -46.97
N GLU A 76 -12.61 56.53 -46.80
CA GLU A 76 -11.47 56.56 -47.74
C GLU A 76 -10.12 56.45 -46.99
N VAL A 77 -9.00 56.36 -47.73
CA VAL A 77 -7.62 56.33 -47.19
C VAL A 77 -6.99 57.73 -47.26
N PRO A 78 -6.24 58.15 -46.24
CA PRO A 78 -4.94 58.78 -46.53
C PRO A 78 -3.80 58.42 -45.54
N GLY A 79 -2.61 58.17 -46.10
CA GLY A 79 -1.35 58.68 -45.54
C GLY A 79 -0.90 59.92 -46.34
N PRO A 80 0.36 60.40 -46.26
CA PRO A 80 1.51 59.87 -45.50
C PRO A 80 2.17 60.96 -44.61
N ASP A 81 3.33 60.66 -44.00
CA ASP A 81 4.56 61.45 -44.24
C ASP A 81 5.84 60.68 -43.81
N ALA A 82 7.04 61.17 -44.18
CA ALA A 82 8.30 60.41 -44.08
C ALA A 82 9.56 61.26 -43.77
N GLN A 83 10.75 60.61 -43.81
CA GLN A 83 12.15 61.08 -43.64
C GLN A 83 12.81 60.64 -42.30
N GLY A 84 14.03 60.08 -42.28
CA GLY A 84 14.90 59.70 -43.41
C GLY A 84 16.17 58.91 -43.03
N GLU A 85 16.70 58.18 -44.01
CA GLU A 85 17.98 57.42 -44.09
C GLU A 85 19.21 58.38 -44.30
N PRO A 86 20.50 57.96 -44.54
CA PRO A 86 21.03 56.64 -45.01
C PRO A 86 22.40 56.24 -44.36
N ASP A 87 23.27 55.32 -44.84
CA ASP A 87 23.35 54.46 -46.05
C ASP A 87 24.31 53.24 -45.84
N ALA A 88 24.54 52.46 -46.91
CA ALA A 88 25.76 51.68 -47.25
C ALA A 88 25.79 50.15 -47.05
N THR A 89 25.07 49.44 -47.91
CA THR A 89 25.50 48.14 -48.52
C THR A 89 25.98 48.42 -49.97
N PRO A 90 26.19 47.45 -50.92
CA PRO A 90 26.36 45.99 -50.87
C PRO A 90 27.63 45.49 -51.62
N THR A 91 27.84 44.16 -51.75
CA THR A 91 27.99 43.47 -53.08
C THR A 91 28.16 41.94 -53.00
N ALA A 92 27.70 41.28 -54.08
CA ALA A 92 27.92 39.89 -54.53
C ALA A 92 27.83 39.92 -56.10
N PRO A 93 27.75 38.83 -56.90
CA PRO A 93 27.85 37.37 -56.67
C PRO A 93 28.74 36.63 -57.73
N GLY A 94 28.60 35.30 -57.90
CA GLY A 94 28.78 34.63 -59.22
C GLY A 94 29.48 33.24 -59.27
N ASP A 95 28.82 32.25 -59.91
CA ASP A 95 29.31 31.21 -60.87
C ASP A 95 30.51 30.26 -60.53
N SER A 96 30.65 29.03 -61.07
CA SER A 96 29.74 28.11 -61.81
C SER A 96 30.35 26.68 -62.04
N SER A 97 29.50 25.64 -62.06
CA SER A 97 29.50 24.44 -62.95
C SER A 97 30.62 23.35 -63.02
N THR A 98 30.16 22.13 -63.38
CA THR A 98 30.78 21.07 -64.26
C THR A 98 31.81 20.01 -63.77
N SER A 99 31.30 18.79 -63.49
CA SER A 99 31.55 17.48 -64.18
C SER A 99 32.94 16.80 -64.32
N GLY A 100 32.94 15.47 -64.12
CA GLY A 100 33.96 14.47 -64.55
C GLY A 100 34.50 13.59 -63.40
N GLU A 101 34.96 12.34 -63.53
CA GLU A 101 34.70 11.16 -64.39
C GLU A 101 35.56 10.00 -63.78
N THR A 102 35.18 8.72 -63.94
CA THR A 102 35.98 7.50 -63.60
C THR A 102 37.11 7.23 -64.63
N PRO A 103 38.20 6.42 -64.43
CA PRO A 103 38.15 5.00 -63.97
C PRO A 103 39.41 4.24 -63.38
N VAL A 104 39.13 3.08 -62.74
CA VAL A 104 39.79 1.72 -62.78
C VAL A 104 41.34 1.50 -62.72
N GLY A 105 41.76 0.60 -61.80
CA GLY A 105 42.91 -0.35 -61.91
C GLY A 105 44.22 -0.02 -61.14
N GLN A 106 45.13 -0.95 -60.76
CA GLN A 106 45.14 -2.44 -60.65
C GLN A 106 46.42 -2.92 -59.87
N GLU A 107 46.43 -4.15 -59.30
CA GLU A 107 47.59 -5.03 -58.92
C GLU A 107 48.62 -4.73 -57.76
N VAL A 108 48.55 -5.55 -56.69
CA VAL A 108 49.49 -6.67 -56.29
C VAL A 108 51.03 -6.43 -56.27
N PRO A 109 51.74 -6.73 -55.15
CA PRO A 109 52.54 -7.98 -55.02
C PRO A 109 52.60 -8.66 -53.62
N GLU A 110 53.24 -9.84 -53.54
CA GLU A 110 53.29 -10.79 -52.39
C GLU A 110 54.62 -10.82 -51.58
N ARG A 111 54.53 -11.34 -50.33
CA ARG A 111 55.46 -12.23 -49.55
C ARG A 111 56.99 -11.98 -49.50
N ALA A 112 57.59 -12.11 -48.29
CA ALA A 112 58.35 -13.33 -47.87
C ALA A 112 59.05 -13.23 -46.46
N ASP A 113 59.21 -14.41 -45.83
CA ASP A 113 60.26 -14.89 -44.89
C ASP A 113 60.51 -14.36 -43.45
N ALA A 114 61.18 -15.23 -42.65
CA ALA A 114 61.56 -15.12 -41.22
C ALA A 114 63.12 -15.23 -41.08
N PRO A 115 63.84 -15.87 -40.09
CA PRO A 115 63.48 -16.72 -38.92
C PRO A 115 64.32 -16.50 -37.60
N GLY A 116 64.18 -17.42 -36.61
CA GLY A 116 65.12 -17.67 -35.48
C GLY A 116 64.65 -17.23 -34.08
N GLU A 117 65.00 -17.85 -32.94
CA GLU A 117 65.74 -19.11 -32.62
C GLU A 117 65.34 -19.65 -31.21
N SER A 118 65.71 -20.90 -30.87
CA SER A 118 65.43 -21.57 -29.57
C SER A 118 66.66 -21.54 -28.61
N PRO A 119 66.56 -21.93 -27.30
CA PRO A 119 66.69 -23.35 -26.91
C PRO A 119 65.96 -23.78 -25.59
N ASN A 120 66.15 -25.05 -25.19
CA ASN A 120 65.68 -25.72 -23.95
C ASN A 120 66.83 -26.66 -23.46
N PRO A 121 66.98 -27.09 -22.17
CA PRO A 121 66.35 -28.36 -21.73
C PRO A 121 66.08 -28.60 -20.20
N ALA A 122 65.15 -29.54 -19.93
CA ALA A 122 65.11 -30.63 -18.92
C ALA A 122 65.54 -30.46 -17.43
N ASP A 123 64.70 -30.99 -16.51
CA ASP A 123 64.99 -32.22 -15.73
C ASP A 123 63.69 -32.88 -15.16
N SER A 124 63.76 -34.01 -14.43
CA SER A 124 62.63 -34.98 -14.25
C SER A 124 62.29 -35.44 -12.81
N HIS A 125 61.34 -36.40 -12.70
CA HIS A 125 60.84 -37.16 -11.51
C HIS A 125 59.65 -36.53 -10.72
N ASP A 126 58.64 -37.27 -10.24
CA ASP A 126 58.37 -38.73 -10.35
C ASP A 126 56.88 -39.16 -10.30
N SER A 127 56.68 -40.41 -10.76
CA SER A 127 55.62 -41.46 -10.59
C SER A 127 54.65 -41.44 -9.37
N GLU A 128 53.50 -42.17 -9.33
CA GLU A 128 52.79 -43.08 -10.28
C GLU A 128 51.31 -43.36 -9.86
N ARG A 129 50.46 -43.80 -10.83
CA ARG A 129 49.22 -44.64 -10.76
C ARG A 129 48.02 -44.15 -9.91
N ALA A 130 46.75 -44.20 -10.33
CA ALA A 130 45.94 -45.10 -11.18
C ALA A 130 45.39 -46.35 -10.48
N ASP A 131 44.04 -46.49 -10.44
CA ASP A 131 43.29 -47.58 -11.08
C ASP A 131 41.76 -47.36 -10.91
N ASP A 132 40.99 -47.82 -11.90
CA ASP A 132 39.53 -47.93 -11.95
C ASP A 132 39.23 -49.38 -12.37
N PRO A 133 38.27 -50.10 -11.76
CA PRO A 133 37.09 -50.44 -12.56
C PRO A 133 35.77 -50.65 -11.77
N ALA A 134 34.67 -50.64 -12.53
CA ALA A 134 33.34 -51.07 -12.10
C ALA A 134 33.13 -52.60 -12.09
N ASP A 135 32.12 -53.05 -11.34
CA ASP A 135 31.16 -54.08 -11.80
C ASP A 135 29.78 -53.84 -11.14
N SER A 136 28.82 -54.69 -11.45
CA SER A 136 27.38 -54.44 -11.48
C SER A 136 26.57 -55.31 -10.52
N THR A 137 25.33 -54.90 -10.23
CA THR A 137 24.17 -55.84 -10.13
C THR A 137 22.83 -55.09 -10.11
N ASN A 138 21.85 -55.62 -10.84
CA ASN A 138 20.41 -55.31 -10.75
C ASN A 138 19.69 -56.63 -10.39
N PRO A 139 18.51 -56.60 -9.75
CA PRO A 139 17.27 -56.69 -10.53
C PRO A 139 16.09 -55.86 -9.97
N ASP A 140 14.96 -55.96 -10.67
CA ASP A 140 13.69 -55.24 -10.48
C ASP A 140 13.02 -55.44 -9.10
N ASP A 141 12.19 -54.48 -8.67
CA ASP A 141 10.73 -54.71 -8.59
C ASP A 141 9.89 -53.41 -8.44
N SER A 142 8.67 -53.46 -8.99
CA SER A 142 7.43 -52.71 -8.68
C SER A 142 7.38 -51.16 -8.46
N GLU A 143 6.69 -50.50 -9.41
CA GLU A 143 5.52 -49.59 -9.19
C GLU A 143 5.60 -48.29 -8.35
N GLY A 144 5.32 -47.16 -9.04
CA GLY A 144 4.18 -46.30 -8.66
C GLY A 144 4.39 -45.19 -7.63
N ALA A 145 4.98 -44.07 -8.05
CA ALA A 145 4.81 -42.77 -7.40
C ALA A 145 4.24 -41.76 -8.41
N GLU A 146 3.14 -41.09 -8.07
CA GLU A 146 2.59 -39.98 -8.85
C GLU A 146 3.39 -38.71 -8.54
N GLU A 147 3.79 -37.96 -9.59
CA GLU A 147 4.47 -36.67 -9.40
C GLU A 147 3.46 -35.62 -8.90
N ALA A 148 3.37 -35.48 -7.58
CA ALA A 148 2.74 -34.33 -6.96
C ALA A 148 3.58 -33.08 -7.32
N VAL A 149 2.97 -32.14 -8.04
CA VAL A 149 3.62 -30.88 -8.39
C VAL A 149 3.68 -30.00 -7.13
N GLU A 150 4.85 -29.94 -6.50
CA GLU A 150 5.10 -29.01 -5.41
C GLU A 150 5.10 -27.57 -5.95
N GLU A 151 4.11 -26.76 -5.55
CA GLU A 151 4.13 -25.32 -5.80
C GLU A 151 5.22 -24.65 -4.94
N GLU A 152 6.45 -24.53 -5.46
CA GLU A 152 7.53 -23.80 -4.78
C GLU A 152 7.04 -22.41 -4.32
N HIS A 153 6.90 -22.23 -3.00
CA HIS A 153 6.46 -20.98 -2.38
C HIS A 153 7.58 -19.93 -2.36
N VAL A 154 8.04 -19.53 -3.54
CA VAL A 154 9.09 -18.53 -3.74
C VAL A 154 8.57 -17.15 -3.33
N ILE A 155 9.40 -16.40 -2.59
CA ILE A 155 9.11 -15.01 -2.26
C ILE A 155 9.50 -14.10 -3.43
N GLU A 156 8.47 -13.52 -4.05
CA GLU A 156 8.53 -12.36 -4.93
C GLU A 156 8.47 -11.07 -4.08
N VAL A 157 8.90 -9.95 -4.64
CA VAL A 157 9.11 -8.69 -3.91
C VAL A 157 7.81 -7.85 -3.87
N ALA A 158 7.62 -7.01 -2.84
CA ALA A 158 6.34 -6.33 -2.53
C ALA A 158 5.77 -5.47 -3.67
N ASP A 159 4.48 -5.58 -4.01
CA ASP A 159 3.90 -4.89 -5.17
C ASP A 159 4.17 -3.37 -5.12
N PRO A 160 4.59 -2.71 -6.21
CA PRO A 160 4.85 -1.27 -6.21
C PRO A 160 3.71 -0.37 -5.70
N ARG A 161 2.47 -0.87 -5.64
CA ARG A 161 1.31 -0.18 -5.06
C ARG A 161 1.23 -0.31 -3.53
N ASP A 162 1.80 -1.36 -2.95
CA ASP A 162 1.77 -1.65 -1.51
C ASP A 162 2.53 -0.60 -0.67
N PHE A 163 3.58 0.00 -1.25
CA PHE A 163 4.36 1.07 -0.63
C PHE A 163 3.55 2.35 -0.38
N ALA A 164 2.57 2.63 -1.24
CA ALA A 164 1.82 3.88 -1.30
C ALA A 164 0.71 3.96 -0.23
N ASP A 165 -0.10 2.91 -0.12
CA ASP A 165 -1.43 2.94 0.51
C ASP A 165 -1.44 3.27 2.02
N ASP A 166 -0.39 2.86 2.75
CA ASP A 166 -0.17 3.23 4.17
C ASP A 166 -0.07 4.76 4.37
N SER A 167 0.05 5.50 3.26
CA SER A 167 0.05 6.96 3.19
C SER A 167 -1.32 7.59 2.93
N GLY A 168 -2.41 6.83 2.81
CA GLY A 168 -3.73 7.35 2.40
C GLY A 168 -4.19 8.60 3.19
N PRO A 169 -4.94 9.54 2.57
CA PRO A 169 -5.36 10.80 3.19
C PRO A 169 -6.25 10.57 4.42
N GLN A 170 -6.45 11.65 5.17
CA GLN A 170 -7.68 11.80 5.95
C GLN A 170 -8.78 12.20 4.96
N TYR A 171 -9.90 11.47 4.95
CA TYR A 171 -11.16 12.11 4.56
C TYR A 171 -11.44 13.16 5.64
N GLU A 172 -11.58 14.40 5.17
CA GLU A 172 -11.91 15.65 5.86
C GLU A 172 -11.54 15.80 7.35
N ASP A 173 -10.74 16.83 7.65
CA ASP A 173 -10.41 17.29 9.01
C ASP A 173 -11.65 17.97 9.68
N GLU A 174 -12.85 17.36 9.60
CA GLU A 174 -14.07 17.79 10.31
C GLU A 174 -14.08 17.26 11.75
N ASP A 175 -13.29 17.91 12.59
CA ASP A 175 -13.58 18.11 14.01
C ASP A 175 -13.37 19.60 14.30
N PHE A 176 -14.46 20.36 14.38
CA PHE A 176 -14.41 21.72 14.92
C PHE A 176 -14.18 21.63 16.44
N ASP A 177 -12.99 22.02 16.90
CA ASP A 177 -12.75 22.26 18.32
C ASP A 177 -13.76 23.31 18.83
N ASP A 178 -14.67 22.88 19.70
CA ASP A 178 -15.63 23.74 20.39
C ASP A 178 -14.86 24.61 21.40
N ILE A 179 -14.40 25.80 20.96
CA ILE A 179 -13.71 26.78 21.82
C ILE A 179 -14.73 27.40 22.78
N VAL A 180 -15.06 26.65 23.83
CA VAL A 180 -15.86 27.11 24.97
C VAL A 180 -14.98 27.93 25.90
N ASP A 181 -14.71 29.18 25.52
CA ASP A 181 -14.39 30.25 26.46
C ASP A 181 -14.73 31.62 25.83
N GLY A 182 -15.84 32.21 26.26
CA GLY A 182 -16.38 33.44 25.68
C GLY A 182 -16.56 34.57 26.69
N GLU A 183 -15.65 35.54 26.70
CA GLU A 183 -15.95 36.89 27.20
C GLU A 183 -16.52 37.76 26.06
N ALA A 184 -17.68 38.37 26.31
CA ALA A 184 -18.49 38.98 25.25
C ALA A 184 -18.25 40.49 25.07
N ALA A 185 -18.12 40.92 23.81
CA ALA A 185 -18.22 42.32 23.39
C ALA A 185 -19.15 42.44 22.16
N PRO A 186 -19.93 43.53 22.01
CA PRO A 186 -21.12 43.54 21.14
C PRO A 186 -20.86 43.97 19.69
N ALA A 187 -21.61 43.37 18.76
CA ALA A 187 -21.67 43.79 17.35
C ALA A 187 -22.82 44.81 17.09
N PRO A 188 -22.64 45.77 16.16
CA PRO A 188 -23.72 46.65 15.68
C PRO A 188 -24.54 45.96 14.56
N GLY A 189 -25.84 46.25 14.48
CA GLY A 189 -26.74 45.69 13.47
C GLY A 189 -27.33 46.70 12.47
N PRO A 190 -27.93 46.22 11.37
CA PRO A 190 -29.05 46.87 10.67
C PRO A 190 -30.33 45.97 10.75
N ILE A 191 -31.56 46.48 10.90
CA ILE A 191 -32.41 47.11 9.87
C ILE A 191 -32.50 46.23 8.59
N GLY A 192 -33.63 45.69 8.13
CA GLY A 192 -35.04 45.76 8.57
C GLY A 192 -36.01 45.61 7.37
N ILE A 193 -37.30 45.27 7.60
CA ILE A 193 -38.41 45.07 6.61
C ILE A 193 -38.40 43.65 5.95
N ALA A 194 -39.29 42.66 6.19
CA ALA A 194 -40.66 42.51 6.75
C ALA A 194 -41.83 42.89 5.79
N THR A 195 -43.00 42.23 5.67
CA THR A 195 -43.68 41.00 6.22
C THR A 195 -45.00 40.79 5.41
N PRO A 196 -45.81 39.71 5.53
CA PRO A 196 -45.78 38.50 6.36
C PRO A 196 -45.38 37.26 5.49
N ALA A 197 -45.98 36.05 5.39
CA ALA A 197 -47.14 35.31 5.96
C ALA A 197 -46.91 33.78 5.68
N ILE A 198 -47.67 32.75 6.10
CA ILE A 198 -48.92 32.55 6.89
C ILE A 198 -48.85 31.14 7.56
N ALA A 199 -49.79 30.74 8.44
CA ALA A 199 -49.88 29.37 9.00
C ALA A 199 -51.32 28.83 9.08
N PRO A 200 -51.52 27.49 9.06
CA PRO A 200 -52.36 26.85 10.09
C PRO A 200 -51.84 25.49 10.59
N SER A 201 -52.51 24.92 11.60
CA SER A 201 -52.13 23.67 12.27
C SER A 201 -53.23 22.59 12.18
N SER A 202 -52.80 21.32 12.08
CA SER A 202 -53.42 20.08 12.62
C SER A 202 -54.84 19.62 12.16
N ILE A 203 -55.16 18.34 12.50
CA ILE A 203 -56.50 17.70 12.74
C ILE A 203 -56.97 16.55 11.78
N THR A 204 -56.92 15.31 12.32
CA THR A 204 -57.80 14.09 12.17
C THR A 204 -58.06 13.28 10.86
N SER A 205 -57.52 12.04 10.85
CA SER A 205 -58.21 10.70 10.97
C SER A 205 -59.09 10.02 9.88
N THR A 206 -59.20 8.68 10.01
CA THR A 206 -60.14 7.68 9.39
C THR A 206 -59.89 7.30 7.92
N SER A 207 -60.14 6.07 7.41
CA SER A 207 -60.31 4.67 7.94
C SER A 207 -60.22 3.67 6.73
N SER A 208 -60.49 2.35 6.67
CA SER A 208 -61.15 1.29 7.49
C SER A 208 -60.90 -0.13 6.87
N HIS A 209 -61.34 -1.23 7.52
CA HIS A 209 -61.49 -2.64 7.03
C HIS A 209 -60.22 -3.53 6.87
N SER A 210 -60.22 -4.85 7.17
CA SER A 210 -61.20 -5.77 7.83
C SER A 210 -60.51 -7.04 8.40
N ALA A 211 -61.17 -7.78 9.31
CA ALA A 211 -60.68 -9.03 9.96
C ALA A 211 -61.49 -10.30 9.55
N PRO A 212 -61.08 -11.53 9.96
CA PRO A 212 -61.58 -12.21 11.19
C PRO A 212 -60.45 -12.77 12.11
N SER A 213 -60.57 -12.89 13.45
CA SER A 213 -61.41 -13.77 14.32
C SER A 213 -60.92 -15.25 14.37
N ALA A 214 -60.81 -15.98 15.49
CA ALA A 214 -61.33 -15.88 16.89
C ALA A 214 -60.18 -16.18 17.93
N ALA A 215 -60.15 -15.76 19.22
CA ALA A 215 -61.08 -15.85 20.38
C ALA A 215 -61.30 -17.30 20.91
N GLU A 216 -61.32 -17.62 22.21
CA GLU A 216 -61.18 -16.88 23.50
C GLU A 216 -60.34 -17.75 24.50
N ALA A 217 -60.04 -17.54 25.80
CA ALA A 217 -60.49 -16.71 26.95
C ALA A 217 -59.30 -16.55 27.98
N GLN A 218 -59.41 -16.70 29.32
CA GLN A 218 -59.72 -15.73 30.42
C GLN A 218 -58.94 -16.18 31.70
N ALA A 219 -58.72 -15.47 32.84
CA ALA A 219 -58.86 -14.08 33.32
C ALA A 219 -58.01 -13.90 34.65
N ALA A 220 -57.99 -12.72 35.31
CA ALA A 220 -57.27 -12.42 36.57
C ALA A 220 -58.15 -12.54 37.86
N PRO A 221 -57.60 -12.49 39.10
CA PRO A 221 -57.42 -11.20 39.83
C PRO A 221 -56.23 -11.19 40.83
N ALA A 222 -56.21 -10.29 41.84
CA ALA A 222 -55.02 -9.94 42.65
C ALA A 222 -55.20 -9.81 44.20
N ALA A 223 -54.06 -9.78 44.90
CA ALA A 223 -53.75 -9.18 46.21
C ALA A 223 -54.30 -9.78 47.55
N THR A 224 -53.40 -10.08 48.51
CA THR A 224 -53.25 -9.42 49.84
C THR A 224 -52.16 -10.10 50.73
N ALA A 225 -51.71 -9.43 51.80
CA ALA A 225 -50.69 -9.90 52.77
C ALA A 225 -51.27 -10.06 54.20
N PRO A 226 -50.55 -10.66 55.19
CA PRO A 226 -50.16 -9.85 56.37
C PRO A 226 -48.94 -10.28 57.24
N ARG A 227 -48.22 -9.26 57.76
CA ARG A 227 -47.66 -9.04 59.12
C ARG A 227 -46.55 -9.92 59.79
N ASP A 228 -45.74 -9.17 60.55
CA ASP A 228 -44.62 -9.47 61.50
C ASP A 228 -45.15 -9.81 62.94
N PRO A 229 -44.38 -10.05 64.07
CA PRO A 229 -43.00 -9.59 64.42
C PRO A 229 -42.05 -10.51 65.27
N GLY A 230 -40.76 -10.12 65.40
CA GLY A 230 -39.85 -10.60 66.49
C GLY A 230 -38.35 -10.19 66.46
N LEU A 231 -37.82 -9.69 67.59
CA LEU A 231 -36.39 -9.35 67.90
C LEU A 231 -35.99 -10.03 69.26
N PRO A 232 -34.73 -10.02 69.80
CA PRO A 232 -33.56 -9.15 69.55
C PRO A 232 -32.14 -9.83 69.57
N ALA A 233 -31.06 -9.02 69.65
CA ALA A 233 -29.64 -9.37 69.96
C ALA A 233 -29.28 -8.95 71.43
N PRO A 234 -28.00 -8.84 71.94
CA PRO A 234 -26.63 -9.08 71.39
C PRO A 234 -25.62 -9.79 72.36
N GLY A 235 -24.31 -9.87 72.03
CA GLY A 235 -23.25 -10.03 73.07
C GLY A 235 -21.85 -10.59 72.71
N SER A 236 -20.80 -9.75 72.86
CA SER A 236 -19.39 -9.92 73.32
C SER A 236 -18.54 -11.23 73.17
N ALA A 237 -17.20 -11.03 73.08
CA ALA A 237 -16.11 -12.03 73.13
C ALA A 237 -15.51 -12.16 74.58
N PRO A 238 -14.33 -12.78 74.89
CA PRO A 238 -13.32 -13.52 74.07
C PRO A 238 -12.67 -14.80 74.75
N SER A 239 -11.55 -15.28 74.18
CA SER A 239 -10.35 -15.90 74.85
C SER A 239 -10.09 -17.43 74.87
N ALA A 240 -8.79 -17.75 75.08
CA ALA A 240 -8.13 -19.03 75.47
C ALA A 240 -7.78 -20.10 74.39
N GLY A 241 -6.51 -20.56 74.44
CA GLY A 241 -5.99 -21.82 73.85
C GLY A 241 -5.89 -22.95 74.90
N PRO A 242 -4.86 -23.85 74.94
CA PRO A 242 -3.51 -23.75 74.34
C PRO A 242 -2.87 -25.09 73.81
N ALA A 243 -1.55 -25.04 73.49
CA ALA A 243 -0.55 -26.16 73.43
C ALA A 243 -0.66 -27.18 72.27
N ALA A 244 0.41 -27.83 71.75
CA ALA A 244 1.89 -27.70 71.84
C ALA A 244 2.54 -28.50 70.67
N GLY A 245 3.84 -28.39 70.29
CA GLY A 245 4.90 -27.44 70.65
C GLY A 245 6.34 -27.96 70.41
N SER A 246 7.33 -27.06 70.31
CA SER A 246 8.81 -27.28 70.33
C SER A 246 9.44 -28.07 69.13
N ALA A 247 10.72 -27.91 68.76
CA ALA A 247 11.87 -27.11 69.23
C ALA A 247 12.69 -26.62 68.00
N SER A 248 13.76 -25.79 68.05
CA SER A 248 14.74 -25.51 69.11
C SER A 248 15.42 -24.12 68.97
N ALA A 249 16.23 -23.74 69.98
CA ALA A 249 17.15 -22.59 70.02
C ALA A 249 18.42 -22.99 70.81
N PRO A 250 19.56 -22.26 70.75
CA PRO A 250 19.78 -21.04 71.57
C PRO A 250 20.61 -19.94 70.79
N SER A 251 21.05 -18.79 71.31
CA SER A 251 21.30 -18.28 72.69
C SER A 251 21.08 -16.76 72.85
N ALA A 252 21.07 -16.27 74.09
CA ALA A 252 20.57 -14.94 74.51
C ALA A 252 21.44 -13.68 74.17
N PRO A 253 20.82 -12.48 74.14
CA PRO A 253 21.48 -11.15 74.13
C PRO A 253 21.33 -10.37 75.45
N SER A 254 21.87 -9.12 75.51
CA SER A 254 21.34 -7.90 76.21
C SER A 254 22.35 -7.13 77.08
N SER A 255 22.32 -5.78 77.05
CA SER A 255 22.53 -4.92 78.24
C SER A 255 22.08 -3.47 78.02
N LEU A 256 21.81 -2.75 79.12
CA LEU A 256 21.17 -1.43 79.24
C LEU A 256 21.64 -0.76 80.56
N SER A 257 21.66 0.56 80.78
CA SER A 257 21.55 1.76 79.91
C SER A 257 21.86 3.01 80.80
N THR A 258 21.26 4.18 80.48
CA THR A 258 20.95 5.35 81.34
C THR A 258 22.02 6.39 81.74
N ALA A 259 21.54 7.65 81.75
CA ALA A 259 21.98 8.86 82.50
C ALA A 259 23.30 9.58 82.08
N GLY A 260 23.41 10.91 82.21
CA GLY A 260 22.37 11.93 82.51
C GLY A 260 22.89 13.30 83.00
N ALA A 261 21.99 14.30 83.00
CA ALA A 261 22.03 15.60 83.73
C ALA A 261 22.90 16.81 83.25
N ALA A 262 22.20 17.77 82.60
CA ALA A 262 22.03 19.21 82.97
C ALA A 262 23.19 20.25 82.98
N GLY A 263 22.89 21.46 82.47
CA GLY A 263 23.66 22.72 82.64
C GLY A 263 23.94 23.48 81.33
N ALA A 264 22.99 24.18 80.70
CA ALA A 264 22.48 25.53 81.02
C ALA A 264 23.48 26.70 80.77
N GLY A 265 23.25 27.51 79.73
CA GLY A 265 24.00 28.74 79.43
C GLY A 265 23.67 29.32 78.03
N ALA A 266 22.86 30.37 77.96
CA ALA A 266 22.23 30.85 76.72
C ALA A 266 23.17 31.59 75.74
N ALA A 267 22.99 31.32 74.44
CA ALA A 267 23.54 32.10 73.32
C ALA A 267 22.67 31.98 72.04
N ASP A 268 21.34 32.02 72.20
CA ASP A 268 20.37 31.76 71.12
C ASP A 268 19.90 33.08 70.48
N ALA A 269 20.56 33.50 69.39
CA ALA A 269 20.23 34.73 68.65
C ALA A 269 20.79 34.81 67.20
N ALA A 270 21.43 33.76 66.66
CA ALA A 270 22.28 33.89 65.46
C ALA A 270 22.24 32.72 64.45
N ALA A 271 21.29 31.78 64.59
CA ALA A 271 21.24 30.56 63.76
C ALA A 271 19.89 30.32 63.03
N SER A 272 18.98 31.30 63.02
CA SER A 272 17.63 31.18 62.44
C SER A 272 17.48 31.94 61.10
N ALA A 273 18.50 31.88 60.24
CA ALA A 273 18.54 32.59 58.95
C ALA A 273 19.18 31.77 57.82
N ALA A 274 19.12 30.43 57.91
CA ALA A 274 19.76 29.50 56.98
C ALA A 274 18.87 28.28 56.63
N SER A 275 17.56 28.51 56.52
CA SER A 275 16.59 27.58 55.92
C SER A 275 15.65 28.36 55.00
N ALA A 276 16.24 29.11 54.07
CA ALA A 276 15.49 29.69 52.96
C ALA A 276 15.06 28.56 52.03
N ASP A 277 13.77 28.52 51.72
CA ASP A 277 13.13 27.47 50.94
C ASP A 277 13.65 27.48 49.49
N THR A 278 14.62 26.61 49.20
CA THR A 278 15.03 26.28 47.84
C THR A 278 14.38 24.96 47.45
N ALA A 279 13.09 25.02 47.14
CA ALA A 279 12.50 24.06 46.20
C ALA A 279 13.41 24.01 44.96
N GLN A 280 13.96 22.84 44.65
CA GLN A 280 14.64 22.65 43.37
C GLN A 280 13.59 22.78 42.28
N VAL A 281 13.63 23.90 41.55
CA VAL A 281 12.89 24.07 40.31
C VAL A 281 13.29 22.92 39.40
N ASP A 282 12.32 22.19 38.86
CA ASP A 282 12.60 21.08 37.94
C ASP A 282 13.34 21.67 36.72
N PRO A 283 14.45 21.07 36.23
CA PRO A 283 15.08 21.53 35.00
C PRO A 283 14.09 21.66 33.83
N GLU A 284 13.00 20.87 33.82
CA GLU A 284 11.91 20.97 32.85
C GLU A 284 11.08 22.27 32.97
N ASP A 285 10.91 22.84 34.18
CA ASP A 285 10.21 24.12 34.42
C ASP A 285 11.01 25.33 33.88
N LEU A 286 12.32 25.16 33.69
CA LEU A 286 13.20 26.19 33.11
C LEU A 286 13.19 26.18 31.58
N LEU A 287 12.74 25.08 30.95
CA LEU A 287 12.66 24.94 29.50
C LEU A 287 11.36 25.56 28.96
N PRO A 288 11.40 26.36 27.88
CA PRO A 288 10.24 27.10 27.41
C PRO A 288 9.08 26.17 27.00
N PRO A 289 7.80 26.57 27.14
CA PRO A 289 6.68 25.67 26.86
C PRO A 289 6.67 25.15 25.42
N LEU A 290 6.26 23.90 25.18
CA LEU A 290 6.26 23.27 23.84
C LEU A 290 5.55 24.13 22.77
N LYS A 291 4.44 24.78 23.13
CA LYS A 291 3.69 25.69 22.24
C LYS A 291 4.48 26.94 21.77
N SER A 292 5.65 27.22 22.35
CA SER A 292 6.56 28.28 21.88
C SER A 292 7.50 27.84 20.74
N PHE A 293 7.77 26.53 20.60
CA PHE A 293 8.54 25.97 19.49
C PHE A 293 7.65 25.92 18.23
N LYS A 294 7.67 27.01 17.46
CA LYS A 294 6.79 27.22 16.30
C LYS A 294 6.85 26.12 15.24
N ASN A 295 8.04 25.54 15.03
CA ASN A 295 8.31 24.58 13.97
C ASN A 295 8.61 23.18 14.57
N ARG A 296 7.95 22.80 15.69
CA ARG A 296 8.17 21.50 16.35
C ARG A 296 7.51 20.31 15.65
N PHE A 297 6.72 20.55 14.61
CA PHE A 297 6.17 19.51 13.75
C PHE A 297 6.66 19.69 12.32
N ILE A 298 6.91 18.57 11.63
CA ILE A 298 7.18 18.53 10.19
C ILE A 298 5.85 18.32 9.47
N ASP A 299 5.68 18.92 8.28
CA ASP A 299 4.43 18.83 7.53
C ASP A 299 4.20 17.42 6.93
N ARG A 300 2.97 16.91 7.11
CA ARG A 300 2.54 15.55 6.74
C ARG A 300 2.72 15.25 5.25
N GLU A 301 2.53 16.23 4.38
CA GLU A 301 2.67 16.07 2.94
C GLU A 301 4.13 16.23 2.49
N LEU A 302 4.94 17.02 3.19
CA LEU A 302 6.39 17.15 2.92
C LEU A 302 7.19 15.93 3.38
N THR A 303 6.91 15.37 4.56
CA THR A 303 7.60 14.16 5.04
C THR A 303 7.14 12.86 4.34
N TRP A 304 6.04 12.92 3.59
CA TRP A 304 5.76 11.88 2.59
C TRP A 304 6.76 11.92 1.42
N LEU A 305 7.17 13.11 0.97
CA LEU A 305 8.21 13.23 -0.05
C LEU A 305 9.57 12.76 0.48
N ASP A 306 9.87 12.94 1.78
CA ASP A 306 11.05 12.29 2.40
C ASP A 306 11.01 10.76 2.23
N PHE A 307 9.83 10.14 2.37
CA PHE A 307 9.69 8.69 2.23
C PHE A 307 9.92 8.25 0.79
N ASN A 308 9.31 8.93 -0.18
CA ASN A 308 9.52 8.56 -1.59
C ASN A 308 10.93 8.91 -2.08
N GLU A 309 11.60 9.92 -1.53
CA GLU A 309 13.03 10.19 -1.76
C GLU A 309 13.92 9.05 -1.24
N ARG A 310 13.63 8.50 -0.05
CA ARG A 310 14.30 7.28 0.47
C ARG A 310 14.05 6.05 -0.43
N VAL A 311 12.92 5.96 -1.11
CA VAL A 311 12.66 4.92 -2.14
C VAL A 311 13.51 5.15 -3.40
N LEU A 312 13.67 6.41 -3.84
CA LEU A 312 14.54 6.75 -4.98
C LEU A 312 16.01 6.42 -4.69
N GLU A 313 16.47 6.63 -3.46
CA GLU A 313 17.84 6.31 -3.02
C GLU A 313 18.16 4.80 -3.04
N GLN A 314 17.17 3.91 -3.10
CA GLN A 314 17.39 2.49 -3.36
C GLN A 314 17.74 2.25 -4.85
N ALA A 315 17.11 2.97 -5.77
CA ALA A 315 17.49 2.91 -7.19
C ALA A 315 18.90 3.47 -7.42
N GLU A 316 19.37 4.40 -6.59
CA GLU A 316 20.74 4.93 -6.59
C GLU A 316 21.78 3.97 -5.97
N ASP A 317 21.37 2.85 -5.38
CA ASP A 317 22.27 1.92 -4.72
C ASP A 317 22.90 0.92 -5.70
N HIS A 318 24.14 1.20 -6.12
CA HIS A 318 24.94 0.31 -6.98
C HIS A 318 25.31 -1.04 -6.33
N THR A 319 25.00 -1.26 -5.05
CA THR A 319 25.20 -2.55 -4.37
C THR A 319 24.00 -3.48 -4.52
N LEU A 320 22.85 -2.96 -4.95
CA LEU A 320 21.65 -3.74 -5.24
C LEU A 320 21.65 -4.34 -6.66
N PRO A 321 20.99 -5.48 -6.89
CA PRO A 321 20.88 -6.07 -8.22
C PRO A 321 20.10 -5.17 -9.19
N LEU A 322 20.50 -5.15 -10.46
CA LEU A 322 20.12 -4.08 -11.39
C LEU A 322 18.63 -4.01 -11.73
N LEU A 323 17.91 -5.14 -11.79
CA LEU A 323 16.46 -5.11 -11.99
C LEU A 323 15.74 -4.60 -10.75
N GLU A 324 16.27 -4.85 -9.55
CA GLU A 324 15.73 -4.29 -8.30
C GLU A 324 15.90 -2.76 -8.26
N ARG A 325 17.06 -2.24 -8.71
CA ARG A 325 17.27 -0.78 -8.90
C ARG A 325 16.25 -0.17 -9.88
N ALA A 326 16.03 -0.83 -11.03
CA ALA A 326 15.04 -0.40 -12.02
C ALA A 326 13.59 -0.50 -11.48
N TRP A 327 13.32 -1.46 -10.61
CA TRP A 327 12.03 -1.66 -9.97
C TRP A 327 11.74 -0.61 -8.88
N PHE A 328 12.73 -0.16 -8.11
CA PHE A 328 12.58 1.00 -7.22
C PHE A 328 12.21 2.30 -7.96
N LEU A 329 12.64 2.48 -9.22
CA LEU A 329 12.12 3.58 -10.07
C LEU A 329 10.63 3.42 -10.39
N SER A 330 10.14 2.18 -10.58
CA SER A 330 8.69 1.93 -10.71
C SER A 330 7.96 2.23 -9.40
N ILE A 331 8.48 1.77 -8.25
CA ILE A 331 7.87 2.01 -6.94
C ILE A 331 7.74 3.51 -6.67
N PHE A 332 8.81 4.28 -6.91
CA PHE A 332 8.80 5.74 -6.81
C PHE A 332 7.67 6.36 -7.66
N SER A 333 7.48 5.86 -8.89
CA SER A 333 6.44 6.32 -9.82
C SER A 333 5.03 6.02 -9.29
N SER A 334 4.76 4.76 -8.92
CA SER A 334 3.48 4.30 -8.39
C SER A 334 3.08 5.04 -7.11
N ASN A 335 4.03 5.23 -6.19
CA ASN A 335 3.86 6.02 -4.97
C ASN A 335 3.47 7.46 -5.29
N LEU A 336 4.17 8.09 -6.22
CA LEU A 336 3.95 9.49 -6.60
C LEU A 336 2.63 9.69 -7.35
N ASP A 337 2.16 8.67 -8.05
CA ASP A 337 0.84 8.65 -8.67
C ASP A 337 -0.28 8.68 -7.62
N GLU A 338 -0.32 7.75 -6.64
CA GLU A 338 -1.34 7.81 -5.57
C GLU A 338 -1.27 9.15 -4.81
N PHE A 339 -0.05 9.59 -4.46
CA PHE A 339 0.15 10.85 -3.75
C PHE A 339 -0.49 12.04 -4.49
N TYR A 340 -0.34 12.13 -5.81
CA TYR A 340 -1.01 13.15 -6.61
C TYR A 340 -2.51 12.92 -6.75
N MET A 341 -2.93 11.69 -7.09
CA MET A 341 -4.32 11.31 -7.29
C MET A 341 -5.21 11.55 -6.07
N VAL A 342 -4.62 11.53 -4.88
CA VAL A 342 -5.38 11.51 -3.63
C VAL A 342 -5.00 12.66 -2.70
N ARG A 343 -3.73 12.80 -2.30
CA ARG A 343 -3.33 13.86 -1.35
C ARG A 343 -3.24 15.23 -1.99
N VAL A 344 -2.52 15.37 -3.11
CA VAL A 344 -2.43 16.67 -3.81
C VAL A 344 -3.79 17.07 -4.34
N ALA A 345 -4.58 16.10 -4.83
CA ALA A 345 -5.99 16.30 -5.16
C ALA A 345 -6.80 16.88 -4.00
N GLY A 346 -6.80 16.23 -2.82
CA GLY A 346 -7.49 16.75 -1.62
C GLY A 346 -6.99 18.15 -1.21
N LEU A 347 -5.68 18.39 -1.26
CA LEU A 347 -5.08 19.70 -0.98
C LEU A 347 -5.58 20.79 -1.95
N MET A 348 -5.63 20.50 -3.25
CA MET A 348 -6.18 21.40 -4.28
C MET A 348 -7.69 21.62 -4.11
N ARG A 349 -8.45 20.59 -3.71
CA ARG A 349 -9.90 20.70 -3.42
C ARG A 349 -10.17 21.63 -2.24
N ARG A 350 -9.44 21.50 -1.12
CA ARG A 350 -9.55 22.42 0.03
C ARG A 350 -9.24 23.88 -0.34
N ILE A 351 -8.18 24.11 -1.12
CA ILE A 351 -7.84 25.44 -1.66
C ILE A 351 -8.98 25.99 -2.54
N LYS A 352 -9.56 25.16 -3.42
CA LYS A 352 -10.69 25.52 -4.30
C LYS A 352 -11.95 25.88 -3.51
N ALA A 353 -12.15 25.28 -2.33
CA ALA A 353 -13.23 25.60 -1.40
C ALA A 353 -12.94 26.80 -0.47
N GLY A 354 -11.70 27.33 -0.45
CA GLY A 354 -11.28 28.39 0.48
C GLY A 354 -10.97 27.90 1.90
N ILE A 355 -10.87 26.58 2.10
CA ILE A 355 -10.58 25.96 3.40
C ILE A 355 -9.07 25.85 3.55
N THR A 356 -8.44 26.91 4.08
CA THR A 356 -6.98 26.99 4.25
C THR A 356 -6.56 27.29 5.70
N PRO A 357 -6.95 26.47 6.70
CA PRO A 357 -6.40 26.58 8.05
C PRO A 357 -4.89 26.32 8.04
N VAL A 358 -4.17 26.95 8.96
CA VAL A 358 -2.75 26.67 9.21
C VAL A 358 -2.66 25.38 10.04
N ARG A 359 -1.92 24.37 9.55
CA ARG A 359 -1.72 23.10 10.26
C ARG A 359 -0.68 23.24 11.39
N ALA A 360 -0.54 22.20 12.22
CA ALA A 360 0.45 22.18 13.31
C ALA A 360 1.90 22.38 12.83
N SER A 361 2.20 22.06 11.57
CA SER A 361 3.45 22.37 10.86
C SER A 361 3.74 23.88 10.69
N GLY A 362 2.76 24.75 10.97
CA GLY A 362 2.85 26.20 10.79
C GLY A 362 2.63 26.66 9.34
N LEU A 363 2.31 25.75 8.42
CA LEU A 363 2.07 26.03 7.00
C LEU A 363 0.58 26.12 6.67
N ASP A 364 0.23 26.98 5.71
CA ASP A 364 -1.08 26.98 5.05
C ASP A 364 -1.11 26.06 3.81
N ALA A 365 -2.30 25.76 3.32
CA ALA A 365 -2.50 24.83 2.19
C ALA A 365 -1.79 25.27 0.88
N HIS A 366 -1.69 26.58 0.60
CA HIS A 366 -0.97 27.08 -0.57
C HIS A 366 0.55 26.91 -0.40
N GLN A 367 1.07 27.15 0.80
CA GLN A 367 2.49 26.98 1.12
C GLN A 367 2.92 25.51 1.04
N VAL A 368 2.08 24.58 1.51
CA VAL A 368 2.31 23.13 1.36
C VAL A 368 2.29 22.75 -0.13
N LEU A 369 1.27 23.17 -0.89
CA LEU A 369 1.16 22.84 -2.32
C LEU A 369 2.35 23.36 -3.14
N ALA A 370 2.83 24.57 -2.87
CA ALA A 370 3.99 25.14 -3.56
C ALA A 370 5.29 24.37 -3.28
N GLN A 371 5.54 24.01 -2.03
CA GLN A 371 6.72 23.22 -1.64
C GLN A 371 6.65 21.79 -2.18
N VAL A 372 5.49 21.14 -2.08
CA VAL A 372 5.22 19.81 -2.67
C VAL A 372 5.49 19.82 -4.17
N THR A 373 4.99 20.81 -4.91
CA THR A 373 5.18 20.87 -6.37
C THR A 373 6.63 21.17 -6.77
N SER A 374 7.39 21.97 -6.01
CA SER A 374 8.83 22.19 -6.27
C SER A 374 9.62 20.89 -6.06
N ARG A 375 9.54 20.32 -4.85
CA ARG A 375 10.28 19.11 -4.49
C ARG A 375 9.88 17.91 -5.35
N THR A 376 8.62 17.79 -5.77
CA THR A 376 8.25 16.75 -6.75
C THR A 376 9.00 16.93 -8.06
N LYS A 377 9.12 18.15 -8.61
CA LYS A 377 9.84 18.37 -9.87
C LYS A 377 11.31 17.99 -9.75
N GLU A 378 11.94 18.42 -8.67
CA GLU A 378 13.32 18.08 -8.32
C GLU A 378 13.53 16.56 -8.26
N LEU A 379 12.65 15.82 -7.57
CA LEU A 379 12.72 14.36 -7.47
C LEU A 379 12.41 13.63 -8.79
N THR A 380 11.42 14.09 -9.58
CA THR A 380 11.14 13.49 -10.91
C THR A 380 12.28 13.74 -11.91
N ALA A 381 12.98 14.88 -11.82
CA ALA A 381 14.17 15.14 -12.63
C ALA A 381 15.35 14.25 -12.21
N ARG A 382 15.58 14.08 -10.90
CA ARG A 382 16.57 13.14 -10.33
C ARG A 382 16.30 11.70 -10.80
N GLN A 383 15.05 11.25 -10.72
CA GLN A 383 14.60 9.94 -11.21
C GLN A 383 14.83 9.76 -12.71
N ALA A 384 14.47 10.76 -13.53
CA ALA A 384 14.63 10.70 -14.98
C ALA A 384 16.11 10.67 -15.41
N ALA A 385 16.97 11.46 -14.76
CA ALA A 385 18.42 11.43 -14.99
C ALA A 385 19.02 10.07 -14.62
N LEU A 386 18.71 9.55 -13.42
CA LEU A 386 19.13 8.22 -12.95
C LEU A 386 18.73 7.09 -13.90
N PHE A 387 17.53 7.18 -14.51
CA PHE A 387 17.11 6.22 -15.52
C PHE A 387 17.96 6.28 -16.79
N GLN A 388 18.21 7.47 -17.35
CA GLN A 388 18.90 7.62 -18.64
C GLN A 388 20.42 7.50 -18.55
N GLU A 389 21.02 7.94 -17.44
CA GLU A 389 22.49 8.07 -17.30
C GLU A 389 23.15 6.84 -16.64
N ASP A 390 22.39 6.01 -15.91
CA ASP A 390 22.88 4.83 -15.20
C ASP A 390 22.07 3.57 -15.54
N ILE A 391 20.79 3.51 -15.14
CA ILE A 391 20.01 2.26 -15.18
C ILE A 391 19.85 1.72 -16.61
N ARG A 392 19.46 2.57 -17.58
CA ARG A 392 19.27 2.16 -18.98
C ARG A 392 20.60 1.76 -19.66
N PRO A 393 21.72 2.50 -19.50
CA PRO A 393 23.05 2.04 -19.92
C PRO A 393 23.46 0.70 -19.30
N ALA A 394 23.35 0.55 -17.98
CA ALA A 394 23.75 -0.67 -17.28
C ALA A 394 22.93 -1.89 -17.70
N LEU A 395 21.63 -1.72 -17.97
CA LEU A 395 20.78 -2.78 -18.51
C LEU A 395 21.26 -3.20 -19.91
N ALA A 396 21.64 -2.24 -20.74
CA ALA A 396 22.15 -2.51 -22.09
C ALA A 396 23.51 -3.22 -22.10
N GLU A 397 24.38 -2.97 -21.11
CA GLU A 397 25.62 -3.75 -20.87
C GLU A 397 25.30 -5.20 -20.46
N ARG A 398 24.22 -5.41 -19.71
CA ARG A 398 23.69 -6.73 -19.32
C ARG A 398 22.76 -7.35 -20.37
N ASN A 399 22.89 -6.95 -21.63
CA ASN A 399 22.11 -7.42 -22.78
C ASN A 399 20.58 -7.18 -22.71
N VAL A 400 20.05 -6.44 -21.73
CA VAL A 400 18.64 -6.06 -21.60
C VAL A 400 18.44 -4.66 -22.20
N LYS A 401 17.95 -4.57 -23.43
CA LYS A 401 17.96 -3.31 -24.20
C LYS A 401 16.57 -2.71 -24.40
N ILE A 402 16.41 -1.43 -24.07
CA ILE A 402 15.23 -0.61 -24.40
C ILE A 402 15.56 0.24 -25.63
N LEU A 403 15.09 -0.20 -26.80
CA LEU A 403 15.44 0.33 -28.11
C LEU A 403 14.39 1.32 -28.65
N GLY A 404 14.85 2.36 -29.36
CA GLY A 404 14.05 3.17 -30.27
C GLY A 404 13.88 2.51 -31.66
N TRP A 405 13.07 3.10 -32.52
CA TRP A 405 12.77 2.54 -33.85
C TRP A 405 13.99 2.47 -34.78
N ASP A 406 14.86 3.49 -34.74
CA ASP A 406 16.04 3.59 -35.60
C ASP A 406 17.21 2.69 -35.16
N GLU A 407 17.11 2.06 -33.98
CA GLU A 407 18.07 1.06 -33.50
C GLU A 407 17.75 -0.37 -34.00
N LEU A 408 16.62 -0.54 -34.69
CA LEU A 408 16.14 -1.81 -35.22
C LEU A 408 16.70 -2.09 -36.62
N ASN A 409 16.92 -3.37 -36.94
CA ASN A 409 17.21 -3.78 -38.32
C ASN A 409 15.93 -3.88 -39.19
N SER A 410 16.11 -3.99 -40.52
CA SER A 410 15.01 -4.06 -41.50
C SER A 410 13.95 -5.13 -41.17
N ASP A 411 14.40 -6.29 -40.71
CA ASP A 411 13.56 -7.47 -40.52
C ASP A 411 12.78 -7.37 -39.21
N GLN A 412 13.37 -6.73 -38.20
CA GLN A 412 12.72 -6.32 -36.96
C GLN A 412 11.67 -5.24 -37.22
N GLN A 413 12.01 -4.21 -38.00
CA GLN A 413 11.07 -3.17 -38.41
C GLN A 413 9.89 -3.77 -39.18
N GLU A 414 10.11 -4.65 -40.18
CA GLU A 414 9.01 -5.28 -40.92
C GLU A 414 8.13 -6.18 -40.03
N ARG A 415 8.74 -6.97 -39.12
CA ARG A 415 7.99 -7.77 -38.13
C ARG A 415 7.17 -6.89 -37.18
N LEU A 416 7.68 -5.73 -36.75
CA LEU A 416 6.96 -4.79 -35.88
C LEU A 416 5.88 -3.99 -36.61
N THR A 417 6.09 -3.57 -37.87
CA THR A 417 5.03 -3.00 -38.73
C THR A 417 3.90 -4.02 -38.94
N ARG A 418 4.25 -5.31 -39.10
CA ARG A 418 3.27 -6.39 -39.21
C ARG A 418 2.51 -6.62 -37.89
N TYR A 419 3.21 -6.58 -36.75
CA TYR A 419 2.59 -6.64 -35.42
C TYR A 419 1.65 -5.44 -35.18
N PHE A 420 2.09 -4.23 -35.50
CA PHE A 420 1.26 -3.02 -35.44
C PHE A 420 -0.04 -3.19 -36.23
N ARG A 421 0.03 -3.59 -37.50
CA ARG A 421 -1.15 -3.73 -38.37
C ARG A 421 -2.16 -4.79 -37.91
N HIS A 422 -1.73 -5.83 -37.21
CA HIS A 422 -2.60 -6.94 -36.79
C HIS A 422 -3.01 -6.94 -35.32
N GLN A 423 -2.26 -6.29 -34.43
CA GLN A 423 -2.48 -6.34 -32.97
C GLN A 423 -2.72 -4.95 -32.37
N ILE A 424 -1.92 -3.94 -32.76
CA ILE A 424 -2.01 -2.59 -32.18
C ILE A 424 -3.10 -1.76 -32.88
N TYR A 425 -2.99 -1.58 -34.19
CA TYR A 425 -3.89 -0.75 -35.00
C TYR A 425 -5.39 -1.08 -34.79
N PRO A 426 -5.83 -2.35 -34.69
CA PRO A 426 -7.26 -2.67 -34.47
C PRO A 426 -7.83 -2.21 -33.13
N VAL A 427 -7.00 -1.90 -32.12
CA VAL A 427 -7.44 -1.40 -30.80
C VAL A 427 -7.21 0.11 -30.62
N LEU A 428 -6.59 0.79 -31.59
CA LEU A 428 -6.42 2.25 -31.54
C LEU A 428 -7.67 2.97 -32.06
N THR A 429 -8.05 4.04 -31.37
CA THR A 429 -9.07 4.99 -31.81
C THR A 429 -8.51 6.41 -31.75
N PRO A 430 -8.15 7.03 -32.89
CA PRO A 430 -7.70 8.41 -32.91
C PRO A 430 -8.88 9.38 -32.72
N LEU A 431 -8.75 10.31 -31.77
CA LEU A 431 -9.77 11.32 -31.46
C LEU A 431 -9.28 12.70 -31.92
N ALA A 432 -9.77 13.15 -33.06
CA ALA A 432 -9.54 14.52 -33.56
C ALA A 432 -10.39 15.54 -32.78
N VAL A 433 -9.87 16.76 -32.63
CA VAL A 433 -10.55 17.87 -31.94
C VAL A 433 -10.80 19.03 -32.90
N ASP A 434 -12.07 19.44 -33.00
CA ASP A 434 -12.55 20.53 -33.85
C ASP A 434 -13.83 21.16 -33.24
N PRO A 435 -14.41 22.25 -33.79
CA PRO A 435 -15.60 22.89 -33.22
C PRO A 435 -16.85 21.99 -33.05
N SER A 436 -16.89 20.84 -33.74
CA SER A 436 -17.94 19.81 -33.66
C SER A 436 -17.57 18.67 -32.70
N HIS A 437 -16.27 18.48 -32.44
CA HIS A 437 -15.70 17.43 -31.60
C HIS A 437 -14.83 18.08 -30.51
N PRO A 438 -15.40 18.44 -29.35
CA PRO A 438 -14.65 19.11 -28.28
C PRO A 438 -13.54 18.20 -27.72
N PHE A 439 -12.59 18.81 -27.01
CA PHE A 439 -11.44 18.09 -26.44
C PHE A 439 -11.90 16.90 -25.60
N PRO A 440 -11.42 15.67 -25.88
CA PRO A 440 -11.95 14.46 -25.27
C PRO A 440 -11.57 14.33 -23.79
N TYR A 441 -12.37 13.58 -23.05
CA TYR A 441 -11.97 13.13 -21.73
C TYR A 441 -10.69 12.25 -21.83
N ILE A 442 -9.70 12.56 -21.00
CA ILE A 442 -8.45 11.82 -20.85
C ILE A 442 -8.48 11.11 -19.51
N SER A 443 -8.38 9.77 -19.51
CA SER A 443 -8.34 8.93 -18.31
C SER A 443 -7.13 9.23 -17.43
N GLY A 444 -7.31 9.15 -16.10
CA GLY A 444 -6.20 9.16 -15.14
C GLY A 444 -5.14 8.11 -15.47
N LEU A 445 -3.88 8.45 -15.20
CA LEU A 445 -2.64 7.67 -15.42
C LEU A 445 -2.37 7.17 -16.85
N SER A 446 -3.31 7.33 -17.78
CA SER A 446 -3.13 6.86 -19.15
C SER A 446 -2.02 7.62 -19.89
N LEU A 447 -1.19 6.88 -20.61
CA LEU A 447 -0.24 7.45 -21.57
C LEU A 447 -0.97 7.76 -22.90
N ASN A 448 -0.67 8.90 -23.49
CA ASN A 448 -1.33 9.42 -24.67
C ASN A 448 -0.32 10.07 -25.62
N LEU A 449 -0.59 10.01 -26.92
CA LEU A 449 0.09 10.84 -27.92
C LEU A 449 -0.78 12.05 -28.24
N ALA A 450 -0.21 13.25 -28.13
CA ALA A 450 -0.75 14.48 -28.68
C ALA A 450 -0.15 14.69 -30.07
N VAL A 451 -0.97 14.65 -31.12
CA VAL A 451 -0.55 14.76 -32.53
C VAL A 451 -1.10 16.04 -33.12
N ILE A 452 -0.25 16.85 -33.76
CA ILE A 452 -0.67 17.99 -34.57
C ILE A 452 -0.64 17.60 -36.05
N LEU A 453 -1.80 17.73 -36.69
CA LEU A 453 -2.04 17.37 -38.08
C LEU A 453 -2.38 18.61 -38.89
N ARG A 454 -1.81 18.76 -40.08
CA ARG A 454 -2.23 19.77 -41.06
C ARG A 454 -2.99 19.12 -42.19
N ASN A 455 -4.13 19.70 -42.57
CA ASN A 455 -4.89 19.28 -43.73
C ASN A 455 -4.26 19.91 -45.00
N PRO A 456 -3.59 19.15 -45.90
CA PRO A 456 -2.81 19.71 -47.00
C PRO A 456 -3.64 20.45 -48.06
N ARG A 457 -4.97 20.28 -48.07
CA ARG A 457 -5.87 20.98 -49.01
C ARG A 457 -6.36 22.33 -48.51
N SER A 458 -6.40 22.55 -47.20
CA SER A 458 -6.95 23.76 -46.57
C SER A 458 -5.95 24.53 -45.72
N GLY A 459 -4.77 23.97 -45.45
CA GLY A 459 -3.75 24.55 -44.60
C GLY A 459 -4.11 24.60 -43.11
N LYS A 460 -5.28 24.09 -42.71
CA LYS A 460 -5.73 24.08 -41.32
C LYS A 460 -4.99 23.05 -40.50
N GLU A 461 -4.60 23.45 -39.30
CA GLU A 461 -4.05 22.58 -38.26
C GLU A 461 -5.17 22.05 -37.36
N HIS A 462 -5.01 20.81 -36.92
CA HIS A 462 -5.94 20.05 -36.09
C HIS A 462 -5.15 19.31 -35.01
N PHE A 463 -5.66 19.30 -33.78
CA PHE A 463 -5.14 18.43 -32.73
C PHE A 463 -5.85 17.08 -32.81
N ALA A 464 -5.09 15.99 -32.63
CA ALA A 464 -5.64 14.66 -32.43
C ALA A 464 -4.95 13.95 -31.26
N ARG A 465 -5.73 13.18 -30.49
CA ARG A 465 -5.25 12.36 -29.38
C ARG A 465 -5.35 10.89 -29.73
N ILE A 466 -4.31 10.12 -29.44
CA ILE A 466 -4.34 8.66 -29.41
C ILE A 466 -4.08 8.22 -27.97
N LYS A 467 -4.88 7.29 -27.44
CA LYS A 467 -4.56 6.61 -26.17
C LYS A 467 -3.58 5.47 -26.48
N VAL A 468 -2.55 5.30 -25.67
CA VAL A 468 -1.79 4.04 -25.64
C VAL A 468 -2.69 2.96 -25.02
N PRO A 469 -2.86 1.77 -25.64
CA PRO A 469 -3.81 0.77 -25.17
C PRO A 469 -3.22 -0.04 -24.00
N ASP A 470 -3.77 0.13 -22.81
CA ASP A 470 -3.37 -0.60 -21.59
C ASP A 470 -3.74 -2.10 -21.63
N SER A 471 -4.48 -2.53 -22.65
CA SER A 471 -4.78 -3.94 -22.95
C SER A 471 -3.66 -4.69 -23.69
N LEU A 472 -2.53 -4.05 -23.94
CA LEU A 472 -1.34 -4.63 -24.58
C LEU A 472 -0.10 -4.37 -23.72
N PRO A 473 0.93 -5.25 -23.74
CA PRO A 473 2.17 -5.00 -23.02
C PRO A 473 2.84 -3.72 -23.52
N ARG A 474 3.22 -2.84 -22.59
CA ARG A 474 3.81 -1.54 -22.93
C ARG A 474 5.24 -1.70 -23.46
N LEU A 475 5.98 -2.70 -22.99
CA LEU A 475 7.29 -3.08 -23.52
C LEU A 475 7.13 -4.30 -24.44
N ILE A 476 7.13 -4.07 -25.76
CA ILE A 476 7.00 -5.13 -26.77
C ILE A 476 8.38 -5.76 -26.99
N GLN A 477 8.49 -7.08 -26.90
CA GLN A 477 9.73 -7.79 -27.21
C GLN A 477 10.13 -7.58 -28.68
N VAL A 478 11.38 -7.19 -28.90
CA VAL A 478 11.94 -6.95 -30.23
C VAL A 478 12.09 -8.30 -30.94
N PRO A 479 11.58 -8.47 -32.18
CA PRO A 479 11.46 -9.80 -32.76
C PRO A 479 12.83 -10.39 -33.16
N GLY A 480 13.15 -11.62 -32.73
CA GLY A 480 14.50 -12.21 -32.83
C GLY A 480 15.47 -11.74 -31.73
N ARG A 481 14.94 -11.11 -30.66
CA ARG A 481 15.64 -10.66 -29.45
C ARG A 481 14.76 -10.91 -28.20
N GLU A 482 13.85 -11.88 -28.28
CA GLU A 482 13.08 -12.42 -27.17
C GLU A 482 14.02 -13.08 -26.13
N LEU A 483 13.64 -13.16 -24.85
CA LEU A 483 14.46 -13.82 -23.81
C LEU A 483 14.44 -15.34 -24.00
N ASP A 484 15.61 -15.97 -24.12
CA ASP A 484 15.71 -17.43 -24.22
C ASP A 484 15.73 -18.09 -22.83
N ALA A 485 14.98 -19.18 -22.66
CA ALA A 485 14.95 -19.97 -21.44
C ALA A 485 16.23 -20.82 -21.25
N ALA A 486 16.94 -21.14 -22.34
CA ALA A 486 18.19 -21.89 -22.33
C ALA A 486 19.44 -21.00 -22.26
N ASP A 487 19.37 -19.75 -22.77
CA ASP A 487 20.44 -18.76 -22.68
C ASP A 487 19.90 -17.40 -22.20
N LYS A 488 19.76 -17.28 -20.88
CA LYS A 488 19.38 -16.04 -20.21
C LYS A 488 20.47 -14.94 -20.33
N ALA A 489 21.72 -15.30 -20.63
CA ALA A 489 22.84 -14.36 -20.73
C ALA A 489 22.88 -13.62 -22.08
N ALA A 490 22.24 -14.17 -23.12
CA ALA A 490 21.94 -13.46 -24.37
C ALA A 490 21.00 -12.23 -24.16
N GLY A 491 20.31 -12.18 -23.01
CA GLY A 491 19.40 -11.12 -22.60
C GLY A 491 18.18 -11.00 -23.51
N CYS A 492 17.67 -9.78 -23.66
CA CYS A 492 16.54 -9.49 -24.56
C CYS A 492 16.60 -8.06 -25.08
N ALA A 493 15.77 -7.72 -26.06
CA ALA A 493 15.48 -6.32 -26.38
C ALA A 493 13.97 -6.09 -26.39
N VAL A 494 13.57 -4.90 -25.97
CA VAL A 494 12.19 -4.41 -25.97
C VAL A 494 12.12 -3.04 -26.63
N ILE A 495 10.96 -2.70 -27.17
CA ILE A 495 10.62 -1.37 -27.69
C ILE A 495 9.30 -0.91 -27.03
N PRO A 496 9.20 0.33 -26.52
CA PRO A 496 7.93 0.83 -25.98
C PRO A 496 6.88 0.93 -27.08
N ILE A 497 5.65 0.47 -26.80
CA ILE A 497 4.53 0.44 -27.74
C ILE A 497 4.22 1.84 -28.30
N GLU A 498 4.39 2.88 -27.50
CA GLU A 498 4.20 4.27 -27.90
C GLU A 498 5.13 4.71 -29.04
N ILE A 499 6.36 4.18 -29.11
CA ILE A 499 7.30 4.42 -30.22
C ILE A 499 6.81 3.70 -31.49
N VAL A 500 6.32 2.47 -31.36
CA VAL A 500 5.73 1.72 -32.48
C VAL A 500 4.47 2.41 -33.01
N ILE A 501 3.66 3.05 -32.16
CA ILE A 501 2.50 3.85 -32.55
C ILE A 501 2.95 5.14 -33.25
N GLY A 502 3.90 5.88 -32.67
CA GLY A 502 4.42 7.15 -33.21
C GLY A 502 4.98 7.01 -34.63
N GLN A 503 5.68 5.91 -34.90
CA GLN A 503 6.22 5.61 -36.23
C GLN A 503 5.13 5.37 -37.30
N HIS A 504 3.94 4.89 -36.92
CA HIS A 504 2.87 4.46 -37.83
C HIS A 504 1.63 5.37 -37.77
N LEU A 505 1.80 6.64 -37.41
CA LEU A 505 0.72 7.64 -37.39
C LEU A 505 0.11 7.89 -38.78
N ASP A 506 0.83 7.58 -39.86
CA ASP A 506 0.35 7.65 -41.25
C ASP A 506 -0.83 6.69 -41.51
N HIS A 507 -0.81 5.50 -40.89
CA HIS A 507 -1.91 4.53 -40.94
C HIS A 507 -3.18 5.07 -40.28
N LEU A 508 -3.04 5.90 -39.24
CA LEU A 508 -4.15 6.45 -38.46
C LEU A 508 -4.72 7.76 -39.04
N PHE A 509 -3.90 8.52 -39.77
CA PHE A 509 -4.27 9.82 -40.35
C PHE A 509 -4.03 9.91 -41.87
N PRO A 510 -4.59 8.98 -42.67
CA PRO A 510 -4.31 8.91 -44.11
C PRO A 510 -4.72 10.18 -44.85
N GLY A 511 -3.74 10.84 -45.48
CA GLY A 511 -3.95 12.06 -46.27
C GLY A 511 -3.89 13.38 -45.48
N MET A 512 -3.44 13.34 -44.21
CA MET A 512 -3.04 14.51 -43.42
C MET A 512 -1.51 14.60 -43.35
N ASP A 513 -0.96 15.81 -43.25
CA ASP A 513 0.45 15.99 -42.92
C ASP A 513 0.57 15.89 -41.38
N ILE A 514 1.42 15.00 -40.88
CA ILE A 514 1.79 14.98 -39.45
C ILE A 514 2.88 16.03 -39.24
N LEU A 515 2.63 17.03 -38.39
CA LEU A 515 3.58 18.11 -38.09
C LEU A 515 4.47 17.75 -36.90
N GLU A 516 3.86 17.25 -35.83
CA GLU A 516 4.52 16.80 -34.62
C GLU A 516 3.66 15.77 -33.87
N HIS A 517 4.30 14.95 -33.04
CA HIS A 517 3.64 14.13 -32.05
C HIS A 517 4.49 14.11 -30.77
N HIS A 518 3.84 14.16 -29.61
CA HIS A 518 4.48 14.27 -28.29
C HIS A 518 3.77 13.39 -27.27
N LEU A 519 4.51 12.76 -26.35
CA LEU A 519 3.90 11.99 -25.27
C LEU A 519 3.35 12.91 -24.16
N PHE A 520 2.20 12.52 -23.60
CA PHE A 520 1.65 13.14 -22.39
C PHE A 520 0.83 12.16 -21.54
N ARG A 521 0.78 12.43 -20.23
CA ARG A 521 0.07 11.62 -19.21
C ARG A 521 -0.61 12.56 -18.22
N VAL A 522 -1.81 12.19 -17.76
CA VAL A 522 -2.63 13.04 -16.89
C VAL A 522 -2.97 12.31 -15.61
N THR A 523 -2.64 12.90 -14.46
CA THR A 523 -3.09 12.42 -13.15
C THR A 523 -4.38 13.16 -12.76
N ARG A 524 -5.36 12.44 -12.19
CA ARG A 524 -6.66 12.98 -11.77
C ARG A 524 -6.95 12.67 -10.31
N ASN A 525 -7.86 13.42 -9.70
CA ASN A 525 -8.50 13.02 -8.45
C ASN A 525 -9.25 11.68 -8.63
N GLU A 526 -9.02 10.72 -7.73
CA GLU A 526 -9.78 9.45 -7.66
C GLU A 526 -10.33 9.13 -6.26
N ASP A 527 -10.26 10.07 -5.32
CA ASP A 527 -10.75 9.89 -3.95
C ASP A 527 -12.29 9.72 -3.93
N LEU A 528 -12.79 8.74 -3.14
CA LEU A 528 -14.19 8.32 -3.11
C LEU A 528 -14.92 8.82 -1.86
N GLU A 529 -15.64 9.93 -1.99
CA GLU A 529 -16.53 10.46 -0.96
C GLU A 529 -17.94 9.86 -1.09
N VAL A 530 -18.35 9.09 -0.08
CA VAL A 530 -19.66 8.42 -0.01
C VAL A 530 -20.34 8.81 1.29
N GLU A 531 -21.39 9.63 1.17
CA GLU A 531 -22.26 10.08 2.27
C GLU A 531 -22.88 8.86 3.00
N GLU A 532 -22.76 8.80 4.32
CA GLU A 532 -23.13 7.62 5.14
C GLU A 532 -24.57 7.67 5.68
N ASP A 533 -25.54 8.01 4.83
CA ASP A 533 -26.93 8.24 5.24
C ASP A 533 -27.69 6.99 5.73
N ASP A 534 -27.33 5.78 5.29
CA ASP A 534 -27.95 4.53 5.80
C ASP A 534 -27.09 3.27 5.56
N ALA A 535 -26.81 2.51 6.62
CA ALA A 535 -25.94 1.33 6.55
C ALA A 535 -26.50 0.19 5.67
N GLU A 536 -27.84 0.03 5.63
CA GLU A 536 -28.50 -1.03 4.86
C GLU A 536 -28.39 -0.86 3.32
N ASN A 537 -27.86 0.28 2.84
CA ASN A 537 -27.61 0.51 1.41
C ASN A 537 -26.16 0.87 1.06
N LEU A 538 -25.20 0.81 2.01
CA LEU A 538 -23.81 1.21 1.80
C LEU A 538 -23.17 0.59 0.54
N LEU A 539 -23.38 -0.71 0.32
CA LEU A 539 -22.83 -1.43 -0.83
C LEU A 539 -23.36 -0.86 -2.17
N LYS A 540 -24.64 -0.49 -2.26
CA LYS A 540 -25.24 0.12 -3.47
C LYS A 540 -24.80 1.59 -3.64
N ALA A 541 -24.56 2.29 -2.54
CA ALA A 541 -24.00 3.64 -2.58
C ALA A 541 -22.58 3.62 -3.15
N MET A 542 -21.75 2.66 -2.74
CA MET A 542 -20.41 2.44 -3.30
C MET A 542 -20.45 2.01 -4.77
N GLU A 543 -21.32 1.09 -5.19
CA GLU A 543 -21.51 0.73 -6.61
C GLU A 543 -21.80 1.97 -7.48
N LYS A 544 -22.67 2.86 -7.00
CA LYS A 544 -23.04 4.10 -7.71
C LYS A 544 -21.92 5.15 -7.74
N GLU A 545 -21.08 5.24 -6.71
CA GLU A 545 -19.97 6.20 -6.68
C GLU A 545 -18.74 5.71 -7.46
N LEU A 546 -18.54 4.39 -7.56
CA LEU A 546 -17.56 3.77 -8.47
C LEU A 546 -17.82 4.13 -9.94
N GLU A 547 -19.08 4.25 -10.37
CA GLU A 547 -19.42 4.76 -11.71
C GLU A 547 -19.04 6.24 -11.90
N ARG A 548 -19.15 7.06 -10.84
CA ARG A 548 -18.89 8.52 -10.84
C ARG A 548 -17.39 8.86 -10.74
N ARG A 549 -16.59 8.02 -10.07
CA ARG A 549 -15.12 8.13 -9.92
C ARG A 549 -14.38 8.47 -11.21
N ARG A 550 -14.94 8.07 -12.36
CA ARG A 550 -14.39 8.29 -13.71
C ARG A 550 -14.20 9.76 -14.13
N PHE A 551 -14.63 10.77 -13.36
CA PHE A 551 -14.68 12.18 -13.80
C PHE A 551 -13.94 13.21 -12.92
N GLY A 552 -13.04 12.80 -12.02
CA GLY A 552 -12.32 13.73 -11.14
C GLY A 552 -11.45 14.79 -11.86
N ASP A 553 -11.24 15.94 -11.22
CA ASP A 553 -10.41 17.06 -11.72
C ASP A 553 -8.97 16.61 -12.07
N CYS A 554 -8.34 17.28 -13.05
CA CYS A 554 -6.92 17.10 -13.37
C CYS A 554 -6.04 17.69 -12.26
N VAL A 555 -4.97 17.00 -11.87
CA VAL A 555 -4.05 17.44 -10.78
C VAL A 555 -2.56 17.42 -11.17
N ARG A 556 -2.19 16.68 -12.22
CA ARG A 556 -0.83 16.70 -12.80
C ARG A 556 -0.90 16.48 -14.31
N LEU A 557 -0.04 17.15 -15.06
CA LEU A 557 0.23 16.88 -16.47
C LEU A 557 1.72 16.61 -16.65
N GLU A 558 2.05 15.37 -16.99
CA GLU A 558 3.38 14.99 -17.46
C GLU A 558 3.43 15.10 -18.98
N VAL A 559 4.48 15.69 -19.53
CA VAL A 559 4.72 15.86 -20.96
C VAL A 559 6.18 15.60 -21.27
N GLU A 560 6.44 15.12 -22.49
CA GLU A 560 7.78 14.95 -23.02
C GLU A 560 8.51 16.30 -23.09
N ASP A 561 9.80 16.34 -22.76
CA ASP A 561 10.63 17.57 -22.83
C ASP A 561 10.83 18.10 -24.26
N THR A 562 10.58 17.26 -25.27
CA THR A 562 10.51 17.60 -26.70
C THR A 562 9.27 18.43 -27.09
N ILE A 563 8.28 18.55 -26.19
CA ILE A 563 6.96 19.14 -26.52
C ILE A 563 7.03 20.60 -26.99
N SER A 564 6.33 20.90 -28.09
CA SER A 564 6.23 22.29 -28.53
C SER A 564 5.46 23.15 -27.52
N SER A 565 5.92 24.39 -27.35
CA SER A 565 5.23 25.35 -26.48
C SER A 565 3.80 25.65 -26.96
N PHE A 566 3.45 25.35 -28.22
CA PHE A 566 2.08 25.40 -28.70
C PHE A 566 1.25 24.27 -28.10
N THR A 567 1.67 23.02 -28.28
CA THR A 567 0.94 21.83 -27.82
C THR A 567 0.88 21.75 -26.30
N ARG A 568 1.94 22.14 -25.57
CA ARG A 568 1.90 22.32 -24.11
C ARG A 568 0.83 23.32 -23.68
N ARG A 569 0.80 24.53 -24.25
CA ARG A 569 -0.23 25.54 -23.91
C ARG A 569 -1.64 25.11 -24.28
N TYR A 570 -1.79 24.33 -25.35
CA TYR A 570 -3.07 23.75 -25.75
C TYR A 570 -3.57 22.73 -24.72
N LEU A 571 -2.75 21.75 -24.35
CA LEU A 571 -3.08 20.74 -23.32
C LEU A 571 -3.40 21.38 -21.96
N VAL A 572 -2.56 22.30 -21.48
CA VAL A 572 -2.78 23.01 -20.20
C VAL A 572 -4.13 23.73 -20.17
N ARG A 573 -4.47 24.47 -21.24
CA ARG A 573 -5.76 25.16 -21.35
C ARG A 573 -6.94 24.17 -21.45
N ALA A 574 -6.79 23.09 -22.20
CA ALA A 574 -7.85 22.10 -22.42
C ALA A 574 -8.15 21.26 -21.16
N LEU A 575 -7.12 21.00 -20.34
CA LEU A 575 -7.21 20.22 -19.10
C LEU A 575 -7.53 21.08 -17.85
N GLY A 576 -7.56 22.41 -17.99
CA GLY A 576 -7.90 23.33 -16.89
C GLY A 576 -6.77 23.57 -15.87
N LEU A 577 -5.53 23.23 -16.23
CA LEU A 577 -4.37 23.24 -15.33
C LEU A 577 -3.64 24.59 -15.31
N LYS A 578 -2.79 24.79 -14.29
CA LYS A 578 -1.81 25.88 -14.19
C LYS A 578 -0.48 25.47 -14.81
N GLY A 579 0.42 26.43 -15.01
CA GLY A 579 1.79 26.15 -15.47
C GLY A 579 2.62 25.33 -14.47
N ASP A 580 2.34 25.50 -13.17
CA ASP A 580 3.02 24.79 -12.09
C ASP A 580 2.62 23.32 -11.99
N ASP A 581 1.42 22.95 -12.45
CA ASP A 581 0.92 21.57 -12.45
C ASP A 581 1.52 20.72 -13.59
N VAL A 582 2.42 21.31 -14.40
CA VAL A 582 3.07 20.68 -15.56
C VAL A 582 4.51 20.22 -15.24
N PHE A 583 4.82 19.00 -15.64
CA PHE A 583 6.10 18.31 -15.48
C PHE A 583 6.63 17.97 -16.88
N GLU A 584 7.76 18.57 -17.25
CA GLU A 584 8.46 18.31 -18.52
C GLU A 584 9.60 17.33 -18.22
N LEU A 585 9.57 16.14 -18.84
CA LEU A 585 10.46 15.01 -18.53
C LEU A 585 10.91 14.31 -19.83
N PRO A 586 12.13 13.77 -19.91
CA PRO A 586 12.61 13.03 -21.09
C PRO A 586 11.88 11.69 -21.25
N ALA A 587 11.64 11.26 -22.49
CA ALA A 587 10.98 9.98 -22.78
C ALA A 587 11.86 8.76 -22.37
N PRO A 588 11.27 7.68 -21.83
CA PRO A 588 9.85 7.44 -21.66
C PRO A 588 9.27 8.11 -20.41
N LEU A 589 8.12 8.77 -20.58
CA LEU A 589 7.27 9.17 -19.44
C LEU A 589 6.77 7.92 -18.70
N ASP A 590 6.46 8.03 -17.41
CA ASP A 590 5.94 6.95 -16.56
C ASP A 590 6.86 5.71 -16.54
N LEU A 591 7.69 5.59 -15.49
CA LEU A 591 8.61 4.48 -15.33
C LEU A 591 7.96 3.24 -14.67
N THR A 592 6.64 3.19 -14.48
CA THR A 592 5.96 1.95 -14.02
C THR A 592 6.05 0.81 -15.04
N CYS A 593 6.40 1.11 -16.30
CA CYS A 593 6.71 0.11 -17.31
C CYS A 593 7.90 -0.78 -16.95
N LEU A 594 8.79 -0.34 -16.03
CA LEU A 594 9.96 -1.12 -15.61
C LEU A 594 9.59 -2.39 -14.83
N ASN A 595 8.35 -2.52 -14.33
CA ASN A 595 7.84 -3.79 -13.82
C ASN A 595 7.91 -4.90 -14.88
N GLN A 596 7.61 -4.60 -16.14
CA GLN A 596 7.71 -5.59 -17.24
C GLN A 596 9.16 -6.00 -17.56
N LEU A 597 10.16 -5.30 -17.01
CA LEU A 597 11.57 -5.74 -17.03
C LEU A 597 11.93 -6.49 -15.74
N HIS A 598 11.38 -6.10 -14.59
CA HIS A 598 11.52 -6.85 -13.34
C HIS A 598 10.84 -8.22 -13.44
N ASP A 599 9.73 -8.37 -14.16
CA ASP A 599 9.06 -9.67 -14.39
C ASP A 599 9.95 -10.69 -15.12
N LEU A 600 11.00 -10.25 -15.83
CA LEU A 600 11.89 -11.13 -16.60
C LEU A 600 12.65 -12.12 -15.70
N ASP A 601 12.71 -13.39 -16.11
CA ASP A 601 13.44 -14.43 -15.40
C ASP A 601 14.95 -14.38 -15.72
N ILE A 602 15.61 -13.34 -15.20
CA ILE A 602 17.07 -13.13 -15.27
C ILE A 602 17.61 -13.07 -13.81
N PRO A 603 17.86 -14.22 -13.16
CA PRO A 603 18.18 -14.26 -11.72
C PRO A 603 19.41 -13.47 -11.31
N ASP A 604 20.43 -13.41 -12.16
CA ASP A 604 21.71 -12.70 -11.89
C ASP A 604 21.56 -11.18 -11.75
N LEU A 605 20.40 -10.62 -12.11
CA LEU A 605 20.06 -9.20 -11.97
C LEU A 605 19.02 -8.93 -10.87
N LYS A 606 18.65 -9.94 -10.07
CA LYS A 606 17.61 -9.91 -9.03
C LYS A 606 18.17 -10.23 -7.64
N TYR A 607 17.37 -9.99 -6.60
CA TYR A 607 17.64 -10.52 -5.26
C TYR A 607 17.66 -12.07 -5.31
N PRO A 608 18.59 -12.72 -4.58
CA PRO A 608 18.55 -14.17 -4.40
C PRO A 608 17.20 -14.62 -3.85
N ARG A 609 16.62 -15.68 -4.41
CA ARG A 609 15.33 -16.23 -3.94
C ARG A 609 15.41 -16.52 -2.43
N PHE A 610 14.43 -16.00 -1.70
CA PHE A 610 14.18 -16.36 -0.31
C PHE A 610 12.97 -17.30 -0.26
N VAL A 611 13.03 -18.25 0.66
CA VAL A 611 11.96 -19.21 0.93
C VAL A 611 11.73 -19.10 2.43
N PRO A 612 10.48 -18.85 2.87
CA PRO A 612 10.19 -18.65 4.28
C PRO A 612 10.23 -19.99 5.02
N VAL A 613 10.45 -19.94 6.34
CA VAL A 613 10.52 -21.14 7.19
C VAL A 613 9.25 -21.28 8.03
N THR A 614 8.91 -22.49 8.47
CA THR A 614 7.80 -22.68 9.41
C THR A 614 8.18 -22.09 10.77
N ALA A 615 7.28 -21.32 11.37
CA ALA A 615 7.54 -20.63 12.63
C ALA A 615 7.93 -21.61 13.74
N ALA A 616 8.96 -21.29 14.51
CA ALA A 616 9.65 -22.24 15.37
C ALA A 616 8.79 -22.84 16.51
N GLY A 617 7.71 -22.15 16.92
CA GLY A 617 6.72 -22.66 17.88
C GLY A 617 5.63 -23.54 17.27
N LEU A 618 5.44 -23.49 15.94
CA LEU A 618 4.52 -24.38 15.23
C LEU A 618 5.16 -25.71 14.86
N ALA A 619 6.45 -25.70 14.50
CA ALA A 619 7.17 -26.91 14.09
C ALA A 619 8.59 -26.99 14.65
N ALA A 620 8.92 -28.14 15.22
CA ALA A 620 10.26 -28.46 15.72
C ALA A 620 11.27 -28.85 14.62
N TYR A 621 10.79 -29.08 13.39
CA TYR A 621 11.55 -29.37 12.17
C TYR A 621 10.68 -29.04 10.94
N GLU A 622 11.27 -28.78 9.77
CA GLU A 622 10.48 -28.66 8.53
C GLU A 622 10.01 -30.03 8.07
N SER A 623 8.77 -30.12 7.61
CA SER A 623 8.11 -31.38 7.22
C SER A 623 7.19 -31.15 6.03
N SER A 624 6.97 -32.19 5.20
CA SER A 624 5.90 -32.19 4.20
C SER A 624 4.51 -32.33 4.82
N SER A 625 4.42 -32.64 6.12
CA SER A 625 3.17 -32.61 6.89
C SER A 625 2.94 -31.25 7.55
N ALA A 626 1.77 -30.66 7.38
CA ALA A 626 1.38 -29.43 8.08
C ALA A 626 1.46 -29.56 9.62
N PRO A 627 1.81 -28.49 10.35
CA PRO A 627 1.90 -28.51 11.82
C PRO A 627 0.51 -28.48 12.50
N ASP A 628 0.30 -29.19 13.61
CA ASP A 628 -0.93 -29.04 14.43
C ASP A 628 -0.89 -27.71 15.18
N VAL A 629 -1.40 -26.66 14.54
CA VAL A 629 -1.39 -25.29 15.07
C VAL A 629 -2.17 -25.21 16.38
N PHE A 630 -3.27 -25.96 16.51
CA PHE A 630 -4.03 -26.04 17.75
C PHE A 630 -3.22 -26.68 18.89
N ALA A 631 -2.33 -27.64 18.62
CA ALA A 631 -1.45 -28.22 19.63
C ALA A 631 -0.38 -27.23 20.09
N ALA A 632 0.32 -26.58 19.17
CA ALA A 632 1.29 -25.53 19.48
C ALA A 632 0.67 -24.46 20.40
N MET A 633 -0.46 -23.89 19.99
CA MET A 633 -1.20 -22.86 20.75
C MET A 633 -1.75 -23.32 22.10
N ARG A 634 -1.80 -24.64 22.39
CA ARG A 634 -2.16 -25.17 23.73
C ARG A 634 -0.98 -25.28 24.68
N GLU A 635 0.23 -25.43 24.14
CA GLU A 635 1.46 -25.60 24.90
C GLU A 635 2.12 -24.26 25.21
N HIS A 636 2.15 -23.34 24.24
CA HIS A 636 2.71 -22.00 24.39
C HIS A 636 2.04 -20.99 23.43
N ASP A 637 2.22 -19.69 23.70
CA ASP A 637 1.94 -18.66 22.70
C ASP A 637 3.02 -18.75 21.59
N VAL A 638 2.67 -18.40 20.35
CA VAL A 638 3.61 -18.41 19.22
C VAL A 638 3.65 -17.03 18.55
N LEU A 639 4.86 -16.46 18.47
CA LEU A 639 5.15 -15.26 17.70
C LEU A 639 5.51 -15.65 16.26
N LEU A 640 4.90 -14.97 15.29
CA LEU A 640 5.17 -15.06 13.86
C LEU A 640 5.85 -13.78 13.40
N HIS A 641 6.88 -13.88 12.57
CA HIS A 641 7.56 -12.75 11.93
C HIS A 641 7.64 -12.94 10.41
N HIS A 642 6.63 -12.48 9.69
CA HIS A 642 6.62 -12.46 8.22
C HIS A 642 7.59 -11.38 7.69
N PRO A 643 8.16 -11.54 6.49
CA PRO A 643 8.01 -12.68 5.58
C PRO A 643 9.01 -13.80 5.91
N TYR A 644 9.74 -13.70 7.03
CA TYR A 644 10.77 -14.66 7.44
C TYR A 644 10.18 -16.01 7.86
N ASP A 645 9.08 -15.98 8.60
CA ASP A 645 8.16 -17.09 8.86
C ASP A 645 7.10 -17.19 7.75
N SER A 646 6.76 -18.42 7.34
CA SER A 646 5.81 -18.66 6.25
C SER A 646 4.37 -18.38 6.67
N PHE A 647 3.67 -17.54 5.90
CA PHE A 647 2.24 -17.30 6.08
C PHE A 647 1.38 -18.53 5.75
N SER A 648 1.83 -19.41 4.83
CA SER A 648 1.05 -20.60 4.47
C SER A 648 1.04 -21.62 5.60
N THR A 649 2.20 -21.99 6.16
CA THR A 649 2.31 -22.98 7.26
C THR A 649 2.00 -22.42 8.66
N SER A 650 1.41 -21.21 8.74
CA SER A 650 1.00 -20.58 10.00
C SER A 650 -0.43 -20.05 9.96
N VAL A 651 -0.65 -18.83 9.47
CA VAL A 651 -1.94 -18.15 9.54
C VAL A 651 -2.97 -18.77 8.59
N GLN A 652 -2.55 -19.14 7.37
CA GLN A 652 -3.43 -19.83 6.42
C GLN A 652 -3.77 -21.24 6.92
N GLU A 653 -2.77 -22.01 7.38
CA GLU A 653 -2.97 -23.33 7.97
C GLU A 653 -3.90 -23.30 9.20
N PHE A 654 -3.79 -22.28 10.05
CA PHE A 654 -4.70 -22.10 11.19
C PHE A 654 -6.17 -21.94 10.74
N VAL A 655 -6.43 -21.18 9.67
CA VAL A 655 -7.77 -21.04 9.09
C VAL A 655 -8.23 -22.35 8.44
N ALA A 656 -7.36 -23.04 7.68
CA ALA A 656 -7.67 -24.32 7.04
C ALA A 656 -8.02 -25.42 8.05
N GLN A 657 -7.21 -25.58 9.12
CA GLN A 657 -7.51 -26.53 10.20
C GLN A 657 -8.79 -26.14 10.95
N ALA A 658 -9.08 -24.85 11.14
CA ALA A 658 -10.32 -24.39 11.74
C ALA A 658 -11.55 -24.67 10.86
N ALA A 659 -11.40 -24.60 9.53
CA ALA A 659 -12.43 -24.94 8.56
C ALA A 659 -12.70 -26.46 8.50
N ALA A 660 -11.64 -27.27 8.54
CA ALA A 660 -11.74 -28.73 8.47
C ALA A 660 -12.25 -29.39 9.77
N ASP A 661 -11.80 -28.94 10.95
CA ASP A 661 -12.02 -29.67 12.21
C ASP A 661 -13.51 -29.69 12.66
N PRO A 662 -14.15 -30.87 12.81
CA PRO A 662 -15.54 -30.97 13.28
C PRO A 662 -15.74 -30.56 14.75
N LYS A 663 -14.68 -30.29 15.52
CA LYS A 663 -14.76 -29.71 16.88
C LYS A 663 -14.84 -28.18 16.89
N VAL A 664 -14.55 -27.51 15.78
CA VAL A 664 -14.67 -26.05 15.70
C VAL A 664 -16.14 -25.69 15.48
N LEU A 665 -16.65 -24.83 16.36
CA LEU A 665 -18.06 -24.42 16.39
C LEU A 665 -18.28 -23.04 15.73
N ALA A 666 -17.28 -22.17 15.81
CA ALA A 666 -17.36 -20.81 15.27
C ALA A 666 -15.98 -20.28 14.86
N ILE A 667 -15.97 -19.42 13.85
CA ILE A 667 -14.81 -18.65 13.39
C ILE A 667 -15.26 -17.19 13.25
N LYS A 668 -14.53 -16.24 13.83
CA LYS A 668 -14.72 -14.80 13.59
C LYS A 668 -13.43 -14.22 13.04
N GLN A 669 -13.50 -13.48 11.92
CA GLN A 669 -12.32 -12.87 11.29
C GLN A 669 -12.60 -11.47 10.76
N THR A 670 -11.60 -10.60 10.80
CA THR A 670 -11.60 -9.29 10.12
C THR A 670 -10.90 -9.40 8.76
N LEU A 671 -11.55 -8.96 7.70
CA LEU A 671 -11.05 -9.01 6.32
C LEU A 671 -11.03 -7.58 5.75
N TYR A 672 -9.83 -6.98 5.73
CA TYR A 672 -9.58 -5.63 5.20
C TYR A 672 -9.32 -5.66 3.68
N ARG A 673 -8.61 -6.68 3.19
CA ARG A 673 -8.30 -6.93 1.76
C ARG A 673 -8.14 -8.42 1.51
N THR A 674 -8.68 -8.92 0.40
CA THR A 674 -8.37 -10.25 -0.14
C THR A 674 -8.48 -10.25 -1.66
N SER A 675 -7.54 -10.91 -2.33
CA SER A 675 -7.60 -11.20 -3.77
C SER A 675 -8.84 -12.02 -4.14
N GLY A 676 -9.26 -11.96 -5.42
CA GLY A 676 -10.40 -12.72 -5.92
C GLY A 676 -10.27 -14.24 -5.72
N ASP A 677 -9.05 -14.75 -5.88
CA ASP A 677 -8.62 -16.06 -5.44
C ASP A 677 -7.91 -15.91 -4.08
N SER A 678 -8.53 -16.36 -2.99
CA SER A 678 -8.00 -16.21 -1.63
C SER A 678 -8.31 -17.46 -0.81
N PRO A 679 -7.29 -18.30 -0.49
CA PRO A 679 -7.49 -19.53 0.28
C PRO A 679 -8.16 -19.32 1.64
N ILE A 680 -8.02 -18.14 2.23
CA ILE A 680 -8.70 -17.77 3.49
C ILE A 680 -10.21 -17.53 3.25
N VAL A 681 -10.61 -16.91 2.14
CA VAL A 681 -12.04 -16.74 1.79
C VAL A 681 -12.67 -18.10 1.51
N ASP A 682 -11.97 -18.98 0.81
CA ASP A 682 -12.48 -20.32 0.46
C ASP A 682 -12.58 -21.23 1.69
N ALA A 683 -11.59 -21.24 2.58
CA ALA A 683 -11.69 -21.95 3.86
C ALA A 683 -12.81 -21.41 4.78
N LEU A 684 -13.11 -20.10 4.74
CA LEU A 684 -14.26 -19.53 5.46
C LEU A 684 -15.60 -19.94 4.85
N ILE A 685 -15.66 -20.20 3.54
CA ILE A 685 -16.83 -20.77 2.86
C ILE A 685 -17.02 -22.24 3.27
N GLU A 686 -15.98 -23.06 3.15
CA GLU A 686 -16.00 -24.47 3.56
C GLU A 686 -16.41 -24.62 5.04
N ALA A 687 -15.94 -23.74 5.92
CA ALA A 687 -16.33 -23.70 7.32
C ALA A 687 -17.85 -23.47 7.51
N ALA A 688 -18.45 -22.56 6.74
CA ALA A 688 -19.87 -22.25 6.81
C ALA A 688 -20.74 -23.36 6.19
N GLU A 689 -20.32 -23.92 5.06
CA GLU A 689 -20.97 -25.09 4.43
C GLU A 689 -20.90 -26.34 5.32
N ALA A 690 -19.81 -26.50 6.08
CA ALA A 690 -19.68 -27.50 7.15
C ALA A 690 -20.49 -27.17 8.43
N GLY A 691 -21.33 -26.13 8.41
CA GLY A 691 -22.26 -25.78 9.49
C GLY A 691 -21.66 -25.03 10.68
N LYS A 692 -20.43 -24.51 10.57
CA LYS A 692 -19.79 -23.70 11.62
C LYS A 692 -20.34 -22.26 11.61
N GLN A 693 -20.39 -21.61 12.76
CA GLN A 693 -20.79 -20.20 12.83
C GLN A 693 -19.64 -19.29 12.39
N VAL A 694 -19.62 -18.93 11.10
CA VAL A 694 -18.61 -18.04 10.52
C VAL A 694 -19.10 -16.59 10.52
N VAL A 695 -18.29 -15.67 11.05
CA VAL A 695 -18.51 -14.21 11.01
C VAL A 695 -17.33 -13.54 10.33
N ALA A 696 -17.59 -12.78 9.26
CA ALA A 696 -16.58 -12.02 8.54
C ALA A 696 -16.88 -10.53 8.64
N ILE A 697 -15.97 -9.75 9.22
CA ILE A 697 -16.08 -8.28 9.25
C ILE A 697 -15.35 -7.74 8.02
N VAL A 698 -16.06 -6.99 7.18
CA VAL A 698 -15.65 -6.65 5.81
C VAL A 698 -15.52 -5.14 5.64
N GLU A 699 -14.32 -4.68 5.28
CA GLU A 699 -14.08 -3.27 4.94
C GLU A 699 -14.26 -3.04 3.43
N ILE A 700 -15.47 -2.65 3.00
CA ILE A 700 -15.70 -2.34 1.58
C ILE A 700 -14.91 -1.08 1.15
N LYS A 701 -14.68 -0.11 2.06
CA LYS A 701 -13.97 1.14 1.74
C LYS A 701 -12.43 0.98 1.79
N ALA A 702 -11.89 -0.19 1.50
CA ALA A 702 -10.46 -0.38 1.23
C ALA A 702 -10.14 0.12 -0.18
N ARG A 703 -9.06 0.92 -0.34
CA ARG A 703 -8.78 1.58 -1.63
C ARG A 703 -8.32 0.59 -2.70
N PHE A 704 -8.76 0.83 -3.93
CA PHE A 704 -8.44 0.08 -5.16
C PHE A 704 -8.94 -1.38 -5.18
N ASP A 705 -9.19 -1.98 -4.02
CA ASP A 705 -9.84 -3.29 -3.84
C ASP A 705 -11.39 -3.20 -3.80
N GLU A 706 -12.00 -2.03 -4.00
CA GLU A 706 -13.45 -1.82 -3.76
C GLU A 706 -14.34 -2.83 -4.52
N GLU A 707 -14.06 -3.06 -5.81
CA GLU A 707 -14.81 -4.00 -6.67
C GLU A 707 -14.60 -5.46 -6.25
N ALA A 708 -13.38 -5.81 -5.84
CA ALA A 708 -13.07 -7.14 -5.31
C ALA A 708 -13.81 -7.38 -3.98
N ASN A 709 -13.79 -6.40 -3.07
CA ASN A 709 -14.45 -6.47 -1.77
C ASN A 709 -15.98 -6.57 -1.89
N ILE A 710 -16.60 -5.89 -2.86
CA ILE A 710 -18.03 -6.09 -3.19
C ILE A 710 -18.30 -7.52 -3.72
N SER A 711 -17.38 -8.07 -4.51
CA SER A 711 -17.53 -9.40 -5.11
C SER A 711 -17.41 -10.54 -4.09
N TRP A 712 -16.36 -10.57 -3.25
CA TRP A 712 -16.18 -11.65 -2.28
C TRP A 712 -17.09 -11.55 -1.06
N ALA A 713 -17.54 -10.35 -0.66
CA ALA A 713 -18.61 -10.20 0.34
C ALA A 713 -19.88 -10.96 -0.11
N ARG A 714 -20.29 -10.78 -1.38
CA ARG A 714 -21.40 -11.51 -1.99
C ARG A 714 -21.13 -13.03 -2.13
N LYS A 715 -19.87 -13.47 -2.20
CA LYS A 715 -19.49 -14.90 -2.18
C LYS A 715 -19.71 -15.50 -0.78
N LEU A 716 -19.23 -14.82 0.26
CA LEU A 716 -19.40 -15.20 1.66
C LEU A 716 -20.87 -15.23 2.10
N GLU A 717 -21.66 -14.19 1.80
CA GLU A 717 -23.09 -14.13 2.15
C GLU A 717 -23.88 -15.33 1.60
N ARG A 718 -23.58 -15.76 0.36
CA ARG A 718 -24.23 -16.92 -0.28
C ARG A 718 -23.88 -18.26 0.36
N ALA A 719 -22.67 -18.38 0.92
CA ALA A 719 -22.22 -19.55 1.68
C ALA A 719 -22.81 -19.63 3.11
N GLY A 720 -23.58 -18.63 3.54
CA GLY A 720 -24.14 -18.56 4.89
C GLY A 720 -23.21 -17.94 5.93
N VAL A 721 -22.09 -17.35 5.51
CA VAL A 721 -21.20 -16.58 6.39
C VAL A 721 -21.92 -15.29 6.81
N HIS A 722 -21.88 -14.98 8.10
CA HIS A 722 -22.44 -13.73 8.61
C HIS A 722 -21.47 -12.57 8.34
N VAL A 723 -21.66 -11.91 7.20
CA VAL A 723 -20.91 -10.72 6.79
C VAL A 723 -21.38 -9.48 7.56
N VAL A 724 -20.43 -8.70 8.08
CA VAL A 724 -20.68 -7.48 8.87
C VAL A 724 -19.84 -6.32 8.32
N TYR A 725 -20.51 -5.25 7.89
CA TYR A 725 -19.88 -4.10 7.23
C TYR A 725 -19.38 -3.03 8.23
N GLY A 726 -18.51 -3.43 9.15
CA GLY A 726 -17.84 -2.54 10.12
C GLY A 726 -18.79 -1.85 11.12
N MET A 727 -18.40 -0.66 11.58
CA MET A 727 -19.27 0.29 12.31
C MET A 727 -19.39 1.58 11.49
N VAL A 728 -20.57 2.19 11.47
CA VAL A 728 -20.81 3.47 10.78
C VAL A 728 -19.82 4.54 11.29
N GLY A 729 -19.23 5.31 10.38
CA GLY A 729 -18.21 6.31 10.64
C GLY A 729 -16.80 5.79 11.00
N LEU A 730 -16.56 4.47 11.09
CA LEU A 730 -15.30 3.88 11.55
C LEU A 730 -14.82 2.71 10.69
N LYS A 731 -13.66 2.87 10.04
CA LYS A 731 -13.05 1.79 9.24
C LYS A 731 -12.44 0.70 10.12
N THR A 732 -12.61 -0.57 9.77
CA THR A 732 -12.05 -1.69 10.55
C THR A 732 -10.68 -2.08 10.01
N HIS A 733 -9.62 -1.84 10.79
CA HIS A 733 -8.22 -2.05 10.36
C HIS A 733 -7.38 -2.95 11.29
N CYS A 734 -7.91 -3.31 12.47
CA CYS A 734 -7.40 -4.42 13.28
C CYS A 734 -7.46 -5.75 12.52
N LYS A 735 -6.40 -6.58 12.64
CA LYS A 735 -6.34 -7.90 12.00
C LYS A 735 -6.41 -9.00 13.04
N LEU A 736 -7.63 -9.51 13.21
CA LEU A 736 -8.04 -10.42 14.26
C LEU A 736 -8.72 -11.66 13.68
N LEU A 737 -8.39 -12.82 14.24
CA LEU A 737 -9.06 -14.09 13.98
C LEU A 737 -9.28 -14.80 15.33
N LEU A 738 -10.49 -15.29 15.54
CA LEU A 738 -10.94 -15.95 16.75
C LEU A 738 -11.68 -17.25 16.40
N VAL A 739 -11.09 -18.39 16.75
CA VAL A 739 -11.66 -19.72 16.53
C VAL A 739 -12.15 -20.30 17.86
N VAL A 740 -13.39 -20.79 17.88
CA VAL A 740 -14.02 -21.39 19.07
C VAL A 740 -14.12 -22.90 18.87
N ARG A 741 -13.43 -23.68 19.72
CA ARG A 741 -13.28 -25.13 19.59
C ARG A 741 -13.77 -25.87 20.83
N GLN A 742 -14.45 -26.99 20.63
CA GLN A 742 -14.86 -27.90 21.69
C GLN A 742 -13.69 -28.83 22.05
N GLU A 743 -13.04 -28.55 23.17
CA GLU A 743 -12.02 -29.40 23.77
C GLU A 743 -12.61 -30.34 24.83
N SER A 744 -11.78 -31.21 25.40
CA SER A 744 -12.16 -32.11 26.49
C SER A 744 -12.38 -31.41 27.84
N ASP A 745 -11.80 -30.22 28.04
CA ASP A 745 -11.97 -29.38 29.24
C ASP A 745 -13.07 -28.32 29.11
N GLY A 746 -13.66 -28.16 27.91
CA GLY A 746 -14.75 -27.22 27.64
C GLY A 746 -14.60 -26.49 26.29
N LEU A 747 -15.21 -25.31 26.17
CA LEU A 747 -14.98 -24.45 25.02
C LEU A 747 -13.66 -23.68 25.20
N ARG A 748 -12.73 -23.86 24.27
CA ARG A 748 -11.48 -23.10 24.18
C ARG A 748 -11.57 -22.11 23.02
N ARG A 749 -10.88 -20.98 23.17
CA ARG A 749 -10.78 -19.91 22.18
C ARG A 749 -9.33 -19.79 21.75
N TYR A 750 -9.09 -19.83 20.45
CA TYR A 750 -7.78 -19.70 19.82
C TYR A 750 -7.78 -18.39 19.02
N CYS A 751 -6.73 -17.59 19.19
CA CYS A 751 -6.68 -16.20 18.75
C CYS A 751 -5.45 -15.94 17.88
N HIS A 752 -5.62 -15.13 16.85
CA HIS A 752 -4.54 -14.43 16.16
C HIS A 752 -4.75 -12.92 16.29
N VAL A 753 -3.68 -12.18 16.59
CA VAL A 753 -3.63 -10.72 16.50
C VAL A 753 -2.41 -10.33 15.65
N GLY A 754 -2.63 -9.64 14.53
CA GLY A 754 -1.58 -9.27 13.59
C GLY A 754 -1.43 -7.77 13.36
N THR A 755 -0.23 -7.36 12.97
CA THR A 755 0.05 -6.05 12.38
C THR A 755 -0.40 -6.01 10.90
N GLY A 756 -0.22 -7.15 10.21
CA GLY A 756 -0.40 -7.35 8.77
C GLY A 756 -1.78 -7.84 8.32
N ASN A 757 -2.05 -7.70 7.02
CA ASN A 757 -3.29 -8.17 6.38
C ASN A 757 -3.30 -9.68 6.12
N TYR A 758 -4.50 -10.28 6.08
CA TYR A 758 -4.72 -11.68 5.74
C TYR A 758 -4.62 -11.96 4.22
N HIS A 759 -3.52 -11.52 3.59
CA HIS A 759 -3.36 -11.57 2.14
C HIS A 759 -2.03 -12.25 1.74
N PRO A 760 -2.04 -13.48 1.16
CA PRO A 760 -0.82 -14.27 0.93
C PRO A 760 0.26 -13.59 0.07
N LYS A 761 -0.12 -12.72 -0.88
CA LYS A 761 0.87 -11.96 -1.70
C LYS A 761 1.62 -10.90 -0.88
N THR A 762 0.92 -10.01 -0.17
CA THR A 762 1.55 -8.98 0.66
C THR A 762 2.41 -9.61 1.76
N ALA A 763 1.97 -10.73 2.34
CA ALA A 763 2.73 -11.48 3.36
C ALA A 763 4.07 -12.09 2.88
N ARG A 764 4.40 -11.99 1.58
CA ARG A 764 5.75 -12.30 1.03
C ARG A 764 6.65 -11.07 0.94
N GLY A 765 6.07 -9.88 0.78
CA GLY A 765 6.78 -8.62 0.59
C GLY A 765 6.84 -7.70 1.82
N TYR A 766 5.90 -7.86 2.76
CA TYR A 766 5.79 -7.06 3.98
C TYR A 766 6.48 -7.73 5.16
N GLU A 767 7.16 -6.94 5.97
CA GLU A 767 7.58 -7.33 7.32
C GLU A 767 6.42 -7.12 8.30
N ASP A 768 5.98 -8.19 8.96
CA ASP A 768 4.76 -8.19 9.77
C ASP A 768 4.85 -9.17 10.94
N LEU A 769 4.24 -8.82 12.07
CA LEU A 769 4.20 -9.63 13.29
C LEU A 769 2.79 -10.17 13.55
N GLY A 770 2.71 -11.39 14.09
CA GLY A 770 1.47 -12.03 14.51
C GLY A 770 1.64 -12.79 15.84
N LEU A 771 0.67 -12.64 16.75
CA LEU A 771 0.58 -13.44 17.97
C LEU A 771 -0.51 -14.49 17.83
N LEU A 772 -0.13 -15.77 17.84
CA LEU A 772 -1.02 -16.92 18.03
C LEU A 772 -1.08 -17.28 19.53
N THR A 773 -2.27 -17.28 20.14
CA THR A 773 -2.46 -17.55 21.58
C THR A 773 -3.79 -18.22 21.89
N CYS A 774 -3.86 -19.00 22.98
CA CYS A 774 -5.13 -19.40 23.61
C CYS A 774 -5.36 -18.78 25.01
N ASP A 775 -4.64 -17.69 25.34
CA ASP A 775 -4.83 -16.95 26.58
C ASP A 775 -6.28 -16.51 26.80
N ARG A 776 -6.72 -16.61 28.05
CA ARG A 776 -8.10 -16.35 28.47
C ARG A 776 -8.46 -14.88 28.41
N ASP A 777 -7.53 -13.98 28.68
CA ASP A 777 -7.78 -12.54 28.67
C ASP A 777 -7.71 -11.96 27.25
N VAL A 778 -6.72 -12.34 26.43
CA VAL A 778 -6.74 -12.01 24.98
C VAL A 778 -8.02 -12.56 24.32
N ALA A 779 -8.38 -13.82 24.57
CA ALA A 779 -9.59 -14.39 24.01
C ALA A 779 -10.89 -13.72 24.49
N GLN A 780 -10.89 -13.17 25.71
CA GLN A 780 -12.04 -12.42 26.21
C GLN A 780 -12.11 -11.01 25.61
N ASP A 781 -10.97 -10.36 25.43
CA ASP A 781 -10.86 -9.06 24.77
C ASP A 781 -11.30 -9.15 23.30
N LEU A 782 -10.79 -10.13 22.53
CA LEU A 782 -11.23 -10.35 21.14
C LEU A 782 -12.72 -10.68 21.06
N THR A 783 -13.25 -11.53 21.95
CA THR A 783 -14.70 -11.82 22.01
C THR A 783 -15.50 -10.52 22.24
N THR A 784 -15.00 -9.63 23.09
CA THR A 784 -15.64 -8.35 23.40
C THR A 784 -15.57 -7.38 22.20
N LEU A 785 -14.42 -7.32 21.52
CA LEU A 785 -14.20 -6.46 20.35
C LEU A 785 -15.02 -6.91 19.13
N PHE A 786 -15.08 -8.21 18.83
CA PHE A 786 -15.98 -8.75 17.79
C PHE A 786 -17.45 -8.45 18.10
N ASN A 787 -17.87 -8.46 19.37
CA ASN A 787 -19.24 -8.13 19.76
C ASN A 787 -19.52 -6.61 19.80
N GLN A 788 -18.48 -5.78 19.92
CA GLN A 788 -18.55 -4.33 19.74
C GLN A 788 -18.74 -3.99 18.26
N LEU A 789 -17.91 -4.57 17.39
CA LEU A 789 -18.01 -4.43 15.94
C LEU A 789 -19.35 -4.95 15.39
N SER A 790 -19.92 -6.01 15.98
CA SER A 790 -21.28 -6.47 15.69
C SER A 790 -22.39 -5.78 16.52
N GLY A 791 -22.14 -4.56 17.02
CA GLY A 791 -23.19 -3.61 17.42
C GLY A 791 -23.63 -3.54 18.89
N TYR A 792 -23.09 -4.33 19.83
CA TYR A 792 -23.68 -4.48 21.17
C TYR A 792 -22.75 -4.26 22.39
N ALA A 793 -21.64 -3.52 22.25
CA ALA A 793 -20.72 -3.24 23.39
C ALA A 793 -20.09 -1.82 23.43
N PRO A 794 -20.85 -0.72 23.48
CA PRO A 794 -20.32 0.66 23.44
C PRO A 794 -19.52 1.11 24.68
N ARG A 795 -19.43 0.26 25.72
CA ARG A 795 -18.63 0.46 26.95
C ARG A 795 -17.75 -0.77 27.24
N ALA A 796 -17.19 -1.37 26.20
CA ALA A 796 -16.17 -2.39 26.34
C ALA A 796 -15.01 -1.90 27.23
N ARG A 797 -14.41 -2.82 27.97
CA ARG A 797 -13.13 -2.64 28.67
C ARG A 797 -12.27 -3.84 28.34
N PHE A 798 -11.03 -3.57 27.97
CA PHE A 798 -10.05 -4.56 27.58
C PHE A 798 -9.02 -4.75 28.71
N ARG A 799 -8.21 -5.80 28.64
CA ARG A 799 -7.27 -6.25 29.68
C ARG A 799 -5.84 -6.32 29.18
N ARG A 800 -5.64 -6.93 28.01
CA ARG A 800 -4.37 -7.01 27.29
C ARG A 800 -4.40 -6.23 25.99
N LEU A 801 -5.58 -5.82 25.50
CA LEU A 801 -5.71 -5.00 24.30
C LEU A 801 -5.83 -3.50 24.61
N LEU A 802 -5.17 -2.66 23.81
CA LEU A 802 -5.51 -1.25 23.61
C LEU A 802 -6.23 -1.12 22.26
N VAL A 803 -7.35 -0.39 22.21
CA VAL A 803 -8.30 -0.43 21.07
C VAL A 803 -8.72 0.97 20.64
N ALA A 804 -8.59 1.27 19.34
CA ALA A 804 -9.10 2.54 18.79
C ALA A 804 -10.61 2.44 18.47
N PRO A 805 -11.36 3.56 18.56
CA PRO A 805 -10.90 4.91 18.89
C PRO A 805 -11.05 5.28 20.38
N ARG A 806 -10.99 4.32 21.31
CA ARG A 806 -11.27 4.56 22.75
C ARG A 806 -10.23 3.93 23.66
N GLY A 807 -9.26 4.73 24.06
CA GLY A 807 -8.21 4.37 25.02
C GLY A 807 -6.88 3.94 24.39
N LEU A 808 -6.76 3.86 23.06
CA LEU A 808 -5.47 3.57 22.41
C LEU A 808 -4.52 4.78 22.52
N ARG A 809 -4.95 5.99 22.12
CA ARG A 809 -4.15 7.22 22.32
C ARG A 809 -3.87 7.44 23.82
N ASP A 810 -4.92 7.48 24.63
CA ASP A 810 -4.83 7.75 26.07
C ASP A 810 -3.90 6.75 26.78
N GLY A 811 -4.02 5.46 26.45
CA GLY A 811 -3.17 4.41 26.99
C GLY A 811 -1.70 4.57 26.58
N LEU A 812 -1.40 4.82 25.30
CA LEU A 812 -0.02 5.06 24.88
C LEU A 812 0.58 6.32 25.55
N VAL A 813 -0.21 7.39 25.72
CA VAL A 813 0.21 8.58 26.46
C VAL A 813 0.47 8.23 27.94
N GLU A 814 -0.42 7.49 28.60
CA GLU A 814 -0.26 7.06 30.01
C GLU A 814 1.06 6.28 30.23
N HIS A 815 1.47 5.43 29.28
CA HIS A 815 2.75 4.72 29.36
C HIS A 815 3.95 5.69 29.16
N ILE A 816 3.84 6.67 28.27
CA ILE A 816 4.86 7.72 28.09
C ILE A 816 5.01 8.59 29.37
N GLU A 817 3.90 8.99 30.00
CA GLU A 817 3.93 9.71 31.30
C GLU A 817 4.52 8.84 32.41
N GLN A 818 4.24 7.54 32.42
CA GLN A 818 4.78 6.63 33.42
C GLN A 818 6.30 6.47 33.27
N GLU A 819 6.86 6.50 32.06
CA GLU A 819 8.30 6.51 31.85
C GLU A 819 8.96 7.82 32.33
N ILE A 820 8.28 8.97 32.20
CA ILE A 820 8.71 10.24 32.82
C ILE A 820 8.75 10.09 34.35
N ALA A 821 7.70 9.53 34.95
CA ALA A 821 7.62 9.31 36.39
C ALA A 821 8.70 8.31 36.88
N ASN A 822 8.97 7.25 36.10
CA ASN A 822 10.02 6.27 36.37
C ASN A 822 11.40 6.96 36.36
N HIS A 823 11.69 7.78 35.34
CA HIS A 823 12.97 8.51 35.25
C HIS A 823 13.16 9.50 36.42
N LYS A 824 12.13 10.30 36.73
CA LYS A 824 12.17 11.25 37.86
C LYS A 824 12.25 10.55 39.23
N ALA A 825 11.86 9.28 39.32
CA ALA A 825 12.05 8.42 40.49
C ALA A 825 13.41 7.69 40.54
N GLY A 826 14.25 7.81 39.49
CA GLY A 826 15.53 7.10 39.38
C GLY A 826 15.40 5.61 39.04
N LEU A 827 14.27 5.18 38.49
CA LEU A 827 14.04 3.82 37.98
C LEU A 827 14.50 3.72 36.51
N PRO A 828 14.72 2.50 35.98
CA PRO A 828 14.90 2.30 34.54
C PRO A 828 13.74 2.90 33.74
N ALA A 829 14.07 3.76 32.78
CA ALA A 829 13.11 4.44 31.93
C ALA A 829 13.66 4.61 30.51
N TRP A 830 12.90 4.20 29.51
CA TRP A 830 13.16 4.37 28.07
C TRP A 830 11.89 4.07 27.26
N ILE A 831 11.80 4.62 26.05
CA ILE A 831 10.68 4.41 25.12
C ILE A 831 11.25 3.92 23.79
N ARG A 832 10.67 2.85 23.22
CA ARG A 832 11.09 2.27 21.94
C ARG A 832 9.86 2.00 21.07
N ILE A 833 9.81 2.59 19.89
CA ILE A 833 8.65 2.53 19.00
C ILE A 833 9.11 2.12 17.59
N LYS A 834 8.42 1.16 16.97
CA LYS A 834 8.48 0.89 15.52
C LYS A 834 7.09 1.09 14.94
N VAL A 835 6.96 1.95 13.92
CA VAL A 835 5.68 2.30 13.26
C VAL A 835 5.90 2.61 11.79
N ASN A 836 4.84 2.64 11.00
CA ASN A 836 4.96 3.01 9.59
C ASN A 836 4.82 4.52 9.40
N SER A 837 4.16 5.20 10.34
CA SER A 837 4.04 6.66 10.37
C SER A 837 3.72 7.21 11.76
N ILE A 838 4.18 8.44 12.03
CA ILE A 838 3.92 9.21 13.26
C ILE A 838 3.61 10.66 12.91
N VAL A 839 2.39 11.12 13.17
CA VAL A 839 1.95 12.52 12.96
C VAL A 839 0.98 13.05 14.03
N ASP A 840 0.48 12.22 14.95
CA ASP A 840 -0.42 12.66 16.03
C ASP A 840 0.30 13.61 17.00
N GLU A 841 -0.15 14.87 17.08
CA GLU A 841 0.50 15.91 17.88
C GLU A 841 0.43 15.63 19.38
N THR A 842 -0.56 14.89 19.87
CA THR A 842 -0.71 14.58 21.30
C THR A 842 0.34 13.58 21.75
N VAL A 843 0.56 12.51 20.98
CA VAL A 843 1.61 11.53 21.25
C VAL A 843 3.00 12.14 21.00
N ILE A 844 3.17 12.97 19.96
CA ILE A 844 4.45 13.66 19.71
C ILE A 844 4.78 14.65 20.85
N ASP A 845 3.84 15.45 21.34
CA ASP A 845 4.07 16.34 22.50
C ASP A 845 4.25 15.57 23.83
N ALA A 846 3.81 14.32 23.93
CA ALA A 846 4.17 13.43 25.03
C ALA A 846 5.62 12.93 24.90
N LEU A 847 6.06 12.50 23.71
CA LEU A 847 7.44 12.08 23.45
C LEU A 847 8.44 13.25 23.64
N TYR A 848 8.06 14.48 23.30
CA TYR A 848 8.87 15.67 23.62
C TYR A 848 8.99 15.94 25.12
N ARG A 849 7.95 15.69 25.93
CA ARG A 849 8.05 15.78 27.40
C ARG A 849 8.91 14.66 27.98
N ALA A 850 8.81 13.45 27.45
CA ALA A 850 9.72 12.35 27.80
C ALA A 850 11.18 12.73 27.53
N SER A 851 11.47 13.27 26.35
CA SER A 851 12.81 13.71 25.98
C SER A 851 13.34 14.84 26.87
N ARG A 852 12.52 15.86 27.18
CA ARG A 852 12.85 16.96 28.11
C ARG A 852 13.11 16.48 29.54
N ALA A 853 12.40 15.44 29.98
CA ALA A 853 12.58 14.83 31.30
C ALA A 853 13.83 13.92 31.39
N GLY A 854 14.56 13.71 30.29
CA GLY A 854 15.77 12.87 30.24
C GLY A 854 15.52 11.41 29.81
N VAL A 855 14.30 11.04 29.43
CA VAL A 855 13.97 9.69 28.97
C VAL A 855 14.57 9.47 27.56
N PRO A 856 15.37 8.42 27.33
CA PRO A 856 15.79 8.01 25.99
C PRO A 856 14.60 7.51 25.17
N VAL A 857 14.46 7.99 23.94
CA VAL A 857 13.38 7.61 23.02
C VAL A 857 13.98 7.17 21.68
N ASP A 858 13.72 5.94 21.29
CA ASP A 858 14.11 5.37 20.00
C ASP A 858 12.87 5.14 19.13
N ILE A 859 12.90 5.64 17.89
CA ILE A 859 11.78 5.52 16.94
C ILE A 859 12.28 5.00 15.59
N VAL A 860 11.77 3.85 15.17
CA VAL A 860 11.95 3.32 13.81
C VAL A 860 10.69 3.65 13.02
N VAL A 861 10.78 4.57 12.05
CA VAL A 861 9.65 4.97 11.19
C VAL A 861 10.00 4.94 9.71
N ARG A 862 9.42 3.99 8.98
CA ARG A 862 9.72 3.81 7.55
C ARG A 862 9.13 4.90 6.65
N GLY A 863 7.95 5.41 6.99
CA GLY A 863 7.20 6.39 6.20
C GLY A 863 7.27 7.81 6.77
N ILE A 864 6.10 8.34 7.13
CA ILE A 864 5.83 9.75 7.42
C ILE A 864 6.22 10.07 8.87
N CYS A 865 7.07 11.07 9.08
CA CYS A 865 7.47 11.52 10.42
C CYS A 865 7.19 13.02 10.62
N GLY A 866 6.15 13.35 11.38
CA GLY A 866 5.86 14.70 11.84
C GLY A 866 6.71 15.15 13.04
N LEU A 867 7.48 14.24 13.64
CA LEU A 867 8.35 14.50 14.79
C LEU A 867 9.75 14.98 14.34
N ARG A 868 10.42 15.79 15.17
CA ARG A 868 11.82 16.23 14.99
C ARG A 868 12.74 15.59 16.02
N ALA A 869 13.79 14.92 15.59
CA ALA A 869 14.81 14.33 16.45
C ALA A 869 15.93 15.33 16.82
N GLY A 870 16.59 15.15 17.97
CA GLY A 870 17.84 15.84 18.30
C GLY A 870 17.80 17.38 18.41
N VAL A 871 16.64 18.00 18.65
CA VAL A 871 16.51 19.46 18.76
C VAL A 871 16.74 19.93 20.20
N GLU A 872 17.68 20.85 20.41
CA GLU A 872 18.04 21.43 21.73
C GLU A 872 16.80 21.95 22.50
N GLY A 873 16.64 21.50 23.75
CA GLY A 873 15.52 21.86 24.63
C GLY A 873 14.14 21.26 24.26
N LEU A 874 14.08 20.38 23.25
CA LEU A 874 12.84 19.78 22.73
C LEU A 874 12.91 18.26 22.59
N SER A 875 13.97 17.73 21.96
CA SER A 875 14.05 16.32 21.54
C SER A 875 15.47 15.74 21.51
N GLU A 876 16.39 16.29 22.31
CA GLU A 876 17.79 15.86 22.40
C GLU A 876 17.96 14.36 22.69
N ASN A 877 17.05 13.78 23.48
CA ASN A 877 17.05 12.35 23.82
C ASN A 877 16.19 11.49 22.87
N ILE A 878 15.68 12.05 21.75
CA ILE A 878 14.95 11.27 20.73
C ILE A 878 15.87 10.97 19.54
N ARG A 879 16.07 9.68 19.26
CA ARG A 879 16.66 9.17 18.01
C ARG A 879 15.54 8.67 17.10
N VAL A 880 15.61 9.06 15.83
CA VAL A 880 14.72 8.53 14.78
C VAL A 880 15.57 7.86 13.71
N ARG A 881 15.18 6.64 13.33
CA ARG A 881 15.75 5.84 12.24
C ARG A 881 14.65 5.45 11.26
N SER A 882 15.04 5.10 10.05
CA SER A 882 14.17 4.60 9.00
C SER A 882 14.89 3.50 8.23
N ILE A 883 14.21 2.38 8.03
CA ILE A 883 14.72 1.22 7.31
C ILE A 883 13.82 0.99 6.09
N LEU A 884 14.45 0.86 4.93
CA LEU A 884 13.87 0.46 3.66
C LEU A 884 14.83 -0.56 3.05
N GLY A 885 14.32 -1.57 2.36
CA GLY A 885 15.13 -2.62 1.75
C GLY A 885 14.31 -3.51 0.84
N ARG A 886 14.65 -4.80 0.80
CA ARG A 886 13.93 -5.85 0.05
C ARG A 886 12.47 -5.98 0.48
N PHE A 887 12.20 -5.85 1.78
CA PHE A 887 10.87 -5.97 2.35
C PHE A 887 10.34 -4.63 2.84
N LEU A 888 9.02 -4.47 2.78
CA LEU A 888 8.33 -3.30 3.27
C LEU A 888 8.13 -3.43 4.78
N GLU A 889 8.96 -2.73 5.56
CA GLU A 889 8.79 -2.56 7.01
C GLU A 889 7.34 -2.16 7.32
N HIS A 890 6.59 -3.03 8.02
CA HIS A 890 5.16 -2.80 8.26
C HIS A 890 4.64 -3.20 9.65
N SER A 891 5.41 -3.96 10.45
CA SER A 891 5.01 -4.28 11.82
C SER A 891 5.10 -3.06 12.74
N ARG A 892 4.12 -2.92 13.65
CA ARG A 892 4.13 -1.87 14.68
C ARG A 892 4.37 -2.46 16.06
N ILE A 893 5.32 -1.88 16.80
CA ILE A 893 5.78 -2.30 18.14
C ILE A 893 5.87 -1.05 19.02
N TYR A 894 5.37 -1.14 20.25
CA TYR A 894 5.46 -0.09 21.26
C TYR A 894 6.01 -0.70 22.56
N ALA A 895 7.16 -0.27 23.03
CA ALA A 895 7.83 -0.81 24.21
C ALA A 895 8.29 0.28 25.18
N PHE A 896 8.12 0.03 26.47
CA PHE A 896 8.40 0.94 27.58
C PHE A 896 9.16 0.19 28.68
N ALA A 897 10.10 0.81 29.39
CA ALA A 897 10.93 0.10 30.39
C ALA A 897 10.13 -0.38 31.62
N GLY A 898 9.01 0.28 31.95
CA GLY A 898 8.11 -0.13 33.03
C GLY A 898 8.78 -0.16 34.41
N GLY A 899 9.79 0.71 34.63
CA GLY A 899 10.58 0.71 35.86
C GLY A 899 11.48 -0.52 36.04
N GLY A 900 11.75 -1.28 34.97
CA GLY A 900 12.47 -2.56 35.00
C GLY A 900 11.58 -3.80 34.80
N GLN A 901 10.34 -3.62 34.34
CA GLN A 901 9.47 -4.69 33.85
C GLN A 901 8.90 -4.24 32.49
N THR A 902 9.61 -4.56 31.40
CA THR A 902 9.27 -4.08 30.06
C THR A 902 7.80 -4.33 29.71
N GLU A 903 7.09 -3.27 29.33
CA GLU A 903 5.72 -3.33 28.82
C GLU A 903 5.76 -3.18 27.30
N LEU A 904 5.42 -4.24 26.56
CA LEU A 904 5.55 -4.30 25.11
C LEU A 904 4.22 -4.67 24.44
N PHE A 905 3.88 -3.97 23.36
CA PHE A 905 2.65 -4.14 22.58
C PHE A 905 2.96 -4.26 21.09
N ILE A 906 2.19 -5.09 20.37
CA ILE A 906 2.20 -5.15 18.89
C ILE A 906 0.78 -5.02 18.32
N GLY A 907 0.62 -4.53 17.09
CA GLY A 907 -0.67 -4.60 16.39
C GLY A 907 -0.86 -3.62 15.22
N SER A 908 -2.11 -3.25 14.95
CA SER A 908 -2.48 -2.64 13.66
C SER A 908 -2.38 -1.11 13.58
N ALA A 909 -2.19 -0.42 14.71
CA ALA A 909 -2.22 1.04 14.77
C ALA A 909 -0.86 1.68 14.44
N ASP A 910 -0.91 2.72 13.61
CA ASP A 910 0.11 3.77 13.55
C ASP A 910 -0.30 4.99 14.39
N LEU A 911 0.65 5.88 14.65
CA LEU A 911 0.44 7.12 15.40
C LEU A 911 -0.09 8.25 14.50
N MET A 912 -1.29 8.08 13.95
CA MET A 912 -1.97 9.07 13.09
C MET A 912 -3.45 9.20 13.43
N HIS A 913 -4.02 10.41 13.36
CA HIS A 913 -5.44 10.69 13.63
C HIS A 913 -6.42 9.65 13.05
N ARG A 914 -6.28 9.30 11.77
CA ARG A 914 -7.19 8.33 11.13
C ARG A 914 -7.15 6.93 11.75
N ASN A 915 -6.03 6.55 12.38
CA ASN A 915 -5.86 5.28 13.10
C ASN A 915 -6.35 5.39 14.55
N LEU A 916 -6.20 6.55 15.18
CA LEU A 916 -6.52 6.77 16.60
C LEU A 916 -7.97 7.18 16.85
N ASP A 917 -8.63 7.86 15.90
CA ASP A 917 -9.96 8.46 16.05
C ASP A 917 -11.01 7.88 15.09
N ARG A 918 -10.64 7.60 13.84
CA ARG A 918 -11.56 7.25 12.74
C ARG A 918 -11.43 5.80 12.25
N ARG A 919 -10.76 4.93 13.03
CA ARG A 919 -10.60 3.50 12.77
C ARG A 919 -10.81 2.66 14.04
N VAL A 920 -11.14 1.39 13.83
CA VAL A 920 -10.96 0.33 14.84
C VAL A 920 -9.62 -0.36 14.59
N GLU A 921 -8.68 -0.05 15.46
CA GLU A 921 -7.35 -0.65 15.55
C GLU A 921 -7.24 -1.43 16.86
N ALA A 922 -6.29 -2.38 16.92
CA ALA A 922 -5.97 -3.08 18.16
C ALA A 922 -4.46 -3.28 18.31
N LEU A 923 -3.95 -3.05 19.51
CA LEU A 923 -2.63 -3.47 19.97
C LEU A 923 -2.81 -4.50 21.09
N VAL A 924 -2.03 -5.57 21.11
CA VAL A 924 -2.00 -6.58 22.18
C VAL A 924 -0.70 -6.51 22.97
N ARG A 925 -0.80 -6.50 24.31
CA ARG A 925 0.34 -6.61 25.21
C ARG A 925 0.94 -8.02 25.16
N ILE A 926 2.22 -8.10 24.84
CA ILE A 926 3.03 -9.33 24.93
C ILE A 926 3.38 -9.58 26.40
N THR A 927 3.33 -10.85 26.80
CA THR A 927 3.54 -11.27 28.20
C THR A 927 4.50 -12.45 28.36
N ASP A 928 4.91 -13.09 27.25
CA ASP A 928 5.98 -14.08 27.29
C ASP A 928 7.34 -13.37 27.37
N PRO A 929 8.19 -13.67 28.37
CA PRO A 929 9.45 -12.93 28.55
C PRO A 929 10.42 -13.05 27.37
N ALA A 930 10.47 -14.19 26.67
CA ALA A 930 11.37 -14.37 25.54
C ALA A 930 10.89 -13.58 24.31
N MET A 931 9.57 -13.53 24.08
CA MET A 931 8.99 -12.65 23.06
C MET A 931 9.21 -11.16 23.36
N VAL A 932 9.15 -10.77 24.64
CA VAL A 932 9.46 -9.38 25.04
C VAL A 932 10.94 -9.09 24.79
N GLU A 933 11.86 -9.97 25.16
CA GLU A 933 13.30 -9.81 24.92
C GLU A 933 13.64 -9.74 23.42
N ASP A 934 13.06 -10.61 22.58
CA ASP A 934 13.29 -10.61 21.14
C ASP A 934 12.74 -9.36 20.43
N LEU A 935 11.55 -8.88 20.83
CA LEU A 935 10.93 -7.69 20.24
C LEU A 935 11.52 -6.38 20.79
N GLU A 936 11.96 -6.36 22.06
CA GLU A 936 12.75 -5.27 22.62
C GLU A 936 14.09 -5.16 21.88
N TRP A 937 14.80 -6.27 21.68
CA TRP A 937 16.03 -6.32 20.89
C TRP A 937 15.80 -5.81 19.47
N LEU A 938 14.76 -6.28 18.78
CA LEU A 938 14.47 -5.89 17.39
C LEU A 938 14.33 -4.37 17.23
N VAL A 939 13.50 -3.71 18.04
CA VAL A 939 13.34 -2.24 17.94
C VAL A 939 14.61 -1.50 18.36
N THR A 940 15.32 -1.98 19.38
CA THR A 940 16.58 -1.38 19.84
C THR A 940 17.65 -1.45 18.75
N HIS A 941 17.78 -2.59 18.09
CA HIS A 941 18.83 -2.85 17.09
C HIS A 941 18.54 -2.08 15.80
N CYS A 942 17.28 -2.09 15.33
CA CYS A 942 16.83 -1.24 14.22
C CYS A 942 16.96 0.28 14.49
N ALA A 943 17.09 0.69 15.75
CA ALA A 943 17.32 2.08 16.15
C ALA A 943 18.81 2.42 16.42
N SER A 944 19.70 1.43 16.33
CA SER A 944 21.13 1.57 16.61
C SER A 944 21.88 2.34 15.50
N ASP A 945 23.17 2.59 15.74
CA ASP A 945 24.10 3.09 14.71
C ASP A 945 24.86 1.94 14.01
N ASP A 946 24.60 0.68 14.38
CA ASP A 946 25.21 -0.54 13.81
C ASP A 946 24.45 -1.05 12.56
N VAL A 947 23.20 -0.59 12.35
CA VAL A 947 22.28 -1.02 11.29
C VAL A 947 22.20 0.02 10.16
N ALA A 948 22.30 -0.46 8.91
CA ALA A 948 22.18 0.35 7.70
C ALA A 948 20.78 0.98 7.61
N SER A 949 20.70 2.31 7.71
CA SER A 949 19.43 3.02 7.89
C SER A 949 19.53 4.50 7.52
N TRP A 950 18.39 5.20 7.52
CA TRP A 950 18.33 6.66 7.37
C TRP A 950 18.13 7.32 8.72
N HIS A 951 18.97 8.31 9.03
CA HIS A 951 18.96 9.05 10.28
C HIS A 951 18.26 10.40 10.07
N LEU A 952 17.20 10.69 10.83
CA LEU A 952 16.55 12.01 10.81
C LEU A 952 17.42 13.03 11.55
N GLN A 953 17.72 14.14 10.90
CA GLN A 953 18.57 15.22 11.41
C GLN A 953 17.73 16.31 12.12
N PRO A 954 18.33 17.14 13.00
CA PRO A 954 17.59 18.18 13.73
C PRO A 954 16.92 19.26 12.86
N ASP A 955 17.39 19.47 11.63
CA ASP A 955 16.78 20.38 10.67
C ASP A 955 15.50 19.81 10.00
N GLY A 956 15.34 18.48 10.01
CA GLY A 956 14.26 17.73 9.37
C GLY A 956 14.69 16.94 8.13
N SER A 957 15.95 17.02 7.72
CA SER A 957 16.50 16.21 6.61
C SER A 957 16.77 14.75 7.04
N TRP A 958 16.83 13.84 6.07
CA TRP A 958 17.24 12.46 6.29
C TRP A 958 18.63 12.21 5.70
N GLU A 959 19.50 11.57 6.46
CA GLU A 959 20.85 11.20 6.04
C GLU A 959 20.98 9.68 5.95
N ARG A 960 21.36 9.15 4.78
CA ARG A 960 21.57 7.71 4.58
C ARG A 960 22.90 7.26 5.20
N ARG A 961 22.85 6.25 6.08
CA ARG A 961 24.02 5.63 6.73
C ARG A 961 24.12 4.16 6.33
N LEU A 962 25.16 3.84 5.55
CA LEU A 962 25.47 2.48 5.08
C LEU A 962 26.83 1.97 5.58
N LEU A 963 27.67 2.86 6.12
CA LEU A 963 29.04 2.58 6.54
C LEU A 963 29.28 3.08 7.96
N ASP A 964 30.14 2.37 8.71
CA ASP A 964 30.67 2.79 10.00
C ASP A 964 31.74 3.90 9.87
N ALA A 965 32.36 4.30 10.99
CA ALA A 965 33.40 5.32 11.01
C ALA A 965 34.73 4.86 10.38
N GLU A 966 34.94 3.55 10.28
CA GLU A 966 36.11 2.88 9.71
C GLU A 966 35.95 2.58 8.20
N GLY A 967 34.74 2.67 7.66
CA GLY A 967 34.38 2.42 6.27
C GLY A 967 33.91 0.99 5.94
N ASN A 968 33.63 0.16 6.94
CA ASN A 968 32.97 -1.14 6.75
C ASN A 968 31.47 -0.94 6.54
N ARG A 969 30.76 -1.92 5.95
CA ARG A 969 29.30 -1.86 5.84
C ARG A 969 28.64 -2.13 7.20
N LEU A 970 27.61 -1.33 7.49
CA LEU A 970 26.66 -1.59 8.57
C LEU A 970 25.78 -2.80 8.25
N GLU A 971 25.08 -3.33 9.25
CA GLU A 971 24.22 -4.50 9.13
C GLU A 971 22.94 -4.18 8.32
N ASP A 972 22.64 -4.97 7.29
CA ASP A 972 21.28 -5.04 6.74
C ASP A 972 20.46 -5.99 7.61
N ILE A 973 19.50 -5.43 8.36
CA ILE A 973 18.70 -6.20 9.31
C ILE A 973 17.79 -7.22 8.63
N GLN A 974 17.37 -6.98 7.38
CA GLN A 974 16.49 -7.90 6.65
C GLN A 974 17.28 -9.13 6.18
N ASP A 975 18.53 -8.95 5.74
CA ASP A 975 19.46 -10.05 5.47
C ASP A 975 19.80 -10.85 6.75
N SER A 976 20.03 -10.17 7.88
CA SER A 976 20.22 -10.81 9.18
C SER A 976 19.00 -11.60 9.66
N LEU A 977 17.79 -11.07 9.49
CA LEU A 977 16.55 -11.77 9.83
C LEU A 977 16.28 -12.97 8.90
N MET A 978 16.57 -12.85 7.59
CA MET A 978 16.58 -14.01 6.67
C MET A 978 17.62 -15.05 7.07
N ALA A 979 18.80 -14.65 7.55
CA ALA A 979 19.84 -15.56 8.05
C ALA A 979 19.42 -16.24 9.37
N ARG A 980 18.84 -15.50 10.31
CA ARG A 980 18.24 -16.01 11.56
C ARG A 980 17.10 -16.99 11.27
N ALA A 981 16.26 -16.72 10.27
CA ALA A 981 15.23 -17.65 9.84
C ALA A 981 15.81 -18.96 9.30
N ARG A 982 16.77 -18.87 8.36
CA ARG A 982 17.46 -20.03 7.77
C ARG A 982 18.27 -20.84 8.79
N SER A 983 18.83 -20.22 9.83
CA SER A 983 19.62 -20.93 10.85
C SER A 983 18.73 -21.78 11.77
N ARG A 984 17.48 -21.34 12.07
CA ARG A 984 16.48 -22.14 12.80
C ARG A 984 16.27 -23.52 12.14
N VAL A 985 16.30 -23.60 10.81
CA VAL A 985 16.17 -24.88 10.07
C VAL A 985 17.49 -25.66 10.04
N LYS A 986 18.62 -25.01 9.71
CA LYS A 986 19.93 -25.67 9.56
C LYS A 986 20.48 -26.30 10.84
N GLY A 987 20.02 -25.88 12.02
CA GLY A 987 20.44 -26.41 13.32
C GLY A 987 19.69 -27.66 13.81
N ARG A 988 18.86 -28.30 12.98
CA ARG A 988 17.88 -29.34 13.38
C ARG A 988 18.11 -30.71 12.71
N HIS A 989 19.36 -31.19 12.72
CA HIS A 989 19.76 -32.54 12.28
C HIS A 989 20.29 -33.38 13.45
#